data_AF-A0A7J2MYZ0-F1
#
_entry.id   AF-A0A7J2MYZ0-F1
#
_cell.length_a   1.000
_cell.length_b   1.000
_cell.length_c   1.000
_cell.angle_alpha   90.00
_cell.angle_beta   90.00
_cell.angle_gamma   90.00
#
_symmetry.space_group_name_H-M   'P 1'
#
loop_
_entity.id
_entity.type
_entity.pdbx_description
1 polymer ?
#
loop_
_entity_poly.entity_id
_entity_poly.type
_entity_poly.pdbx_seq_one_letter_code
_entity_poly.pdbx_strand_id
1 'polypeptide(L)'
;MLRKFLPLAISIMFIFPVIAQEIEELPSGFEGVSWTKVVPIKKACFVRFDENSLVDDFAYMAAVPASVFYDEKTKRIYSYPLLFYDDYKKGSKEELSLNARQGLDYFMEDWLTYCKNLKEIEAINVDKIPWKAENYTYIKSNNIYEISSQIALHDWSYSDDAVIAVVGNVAYGSYNTTSGELRGKISPKEIKEITLTGIKQDSIAPQYQDFYVPDGYKYIKADLYWPCKSWLPNFMFIATLGLLQGGLTIPSADPDLQLYCYYEGELMQVGSSENWNILVGPHEELETYVFNPGKWKAAIVDIPTKGILGERYGTIGQRLIDIATGKVTYYIDIKLYPGEEVELPSVPPFMARNAKFELSWKGDGKLGLIIVDENNVAVGIATATNVSKQTLHMDQLGEGKYKAVIIQLNETNSTIEYTLKYSWECKLPKQQANYLMNAAQGAVYASLINAPLLYVEPDKIPDCIKEAIKKLGIKNFYLFDIGANSSVKDEIEGMGNIKKEYNDLISIYKDIRNKTKENDIVFTTIDPWTYWLVEKLKPEGEKDGALYIGPAAYMAAHHGAPLIVVDMHSQLSKAVVWHNEWWKKHAVRDEEPNVASMYLTGREVYDFLGKIGLDEPGKEESIITVAGQFDIGTPWDRMFAGVAYAGRIMGTPVDTSYWVARSIFYPAVIFANPALNKDGIYLINGSKSIRLPSGLLKIIKPSQEEHFVYPVLNSWITYCHRFNERASKYWGFNYTCASGVTPYYEPSNHPIDNNVLAKYGKYGSYWPDLTESEIVPFYLRKAGYSIAFTTNFSATMENLNRGVIMWLECTHGWHGESGALSFWDPYGVPGFFGINITLPTVEPNPWRGYEIFLPGWLDGSTEEPDVLSQSKLLGIDIVPARLSDLPIIKNTLLGKMAGYDGNIITVLFGRLRTKDYTGYDMDEALGNIHSCGFNAGSCLISNTYLHLTLVRHGSVFQVIDPWETSWYSAFAMEMFARDIALGKTAGEAFTNGIMHTGIGYLTKQWWWDIKENVCYFGDPDLKVWGPLYGWDKPKALESYEVIDGHAIFGANEYPHEIKEKNYG
;
A
#
# COMPACT_ATOMS: atom_id res chain seq x y z
N MET A 1 87.78 -25.66 42.02
CA MET A 1 87.56 -24.73 40.90
C MET A 1 86.07 -24.39 40.91
N LEU A 2 85.63 -23.20 41.31
CA LEU A 2 85.70 -21.88 40.65
C LEU A 2 84.60 -21.62 39.59
N ARG A 3 83.68 -20.73 40.00
CA ARG A 3 83.01 -19.66 39.22
C ARG A 3 81.84 -19.99 38.25
N LYS A 4 80.68 -19.46 38.65
CA LYS A 4 79.55 -18.94 37.85
C LYS A 4 78.68 -20.00 37.13
N PHE A 5 77.34 -19.94 37.16
CA PHE A 5 76.37 -18.99 37.75
C PHE A 5 75.32 -19.69 38.64
N LEU A 6 74.60 -18.90 39.43
CA LEU A 6 73.46 -19.26 40.30
C LEU A 6 72.53 -18.01 40.29
N PRO A 7 71.19 -18.10 40.44
CA PRO A 7 70.33 -19.27 40.68
C PRO A 7 69.29 -19.55 39.56
N LEU A 8 68.86 -20.81 39.45
CA LEU A 8 67.66 -21.23 38.70
C LEU A 8 66.92 -22.32 39.49
N ALA A 9 66.48 -21.99 40.71
CA ALA A 9 66.02 -22.99 41.68
C ALA A 9 64.93 -22.52 42.68
N ILE A 10 64.22 -21.42 42.40
CA ILE A 10 63.01 -21.01 43.15
C ILE A 10 61.97 -20.51 42.13
N SER A 11 61.05 -21.40 41.75
CA SER A 11 59.71 -21.16 41.14
C SER A 11 59.19 -22.46 40.49
N ILE A 12 59.00 -23.51 41.28
CA ILE A 12 58.27 -24.73 40.87
C ILE A 12 57.20 -25.03 41.94
N MET A 13 56.22 -24.13 42.01
CA MET A 13 54.91 -24.29 42.66
C MET A 13 54.01 -23.17 42.10
N PHE A 14 52.71 -23.44 41.93
CA PHE A 14 51.73 -22.54 41.33
C PHE A 14 51.97 -22.18 39.84
N ILE A 15 51.86 -23.19 38.97
CA ILE A 15 51.21 -22.99 37.67
C ILE A 15 49.84 -23.66 37.76
N PHE A 16 48.83 -22.91 38.21
CA PHE A 16 47.46 -23.26 37.86
C PHE A 16 47.25 -22.92 36.38
N PRO A 17 46.48 -23.71 35.61
CA PRO A 17 45.90 -23.19 34.39
C PRO A 17 44.99 -22.03 34.80
N VAL A 18 45.26 -20.83 34.30
CA VAL A 18 44.20 -19.83 34.21
C VAL A 18 43.25 -20.38 33.16
N ILE A 19 42.14 -20.96 33.62
CA ILE A 19 40.98 -21.19 32.77
C ILE A 19 40.52 -19.78 32.39
N ALA A 20 40.90 -19.34 31.19
CA ALA A 20 40.19 -18.26 30.53
C ALA A 20 38.78 -18.77 30.33
N GLN A 21 37.87 -18.30 31.19
CA GLN A 21 36.45 -18.45 31.00
C GLN A 21 36.14 -17.77 29.67
N GLU A 22 35.71 -18.55 28.68
CA GLU A 22 35.35 -18.01 27.37
C GLU A 22 34.21 -17.00 27.60
N ILE A 23 34.50 -15.73 27.34
CA ILE A 23 33.47 -14.68 27.31
C ILE A 23 32.67 -14.98 26.05
N GLU A 24 31.43 -15.40 26.22
CA GLU A 24 30.56 -15.77 25.11
C GLU A 24 30.27 -14.51 24.29
N GLU A 25 30.81 -14.41 23.07
CA GLU A 25 30.75 -13.17 22.29
C GLU A 25 29.30 -12.82 21.93
N LEU A 26 28.81 -11.70 22.48
CA LEU A 26 27.46 -11.18 22.25
C LEU A 26 27.12 -11.18 20.74
N PRO A 27 25.98 -11.76 20.31
CA PRO A 27 25.61 -11.92 18.91
C PRO A 27 25.80 -10.65 18.08
N SER A 28 26.35 -10.79 16.87
CA SER A 28 26.70 -9.66 15.98
C SER A 28 25.53 -8.76 15.57
N GLY A 29 24.30 -9.25 15.75
CA GLY A 29 23.08 -8.73 15.14
C GLY A 29 23.00 -9.01 13.64
N PHE A 30 21.85 -8.66 13.06
CA PHE A 30 21.58 -8.66 11.62
C PHE A 30 21.33 -7.24 11.10
N GLU A 31 21.50 -7.04 9.79
CA GLU A 31 21.02 -5.87 9.06
C GLU A 31 19.62 -6.17 8.49
N GLY A 32 18.77 -5.16 8.38
CA GLY A 32 17.36 -5.26 8.00
C GLY A 32 16.75 -3.87 7.91
N VAL A 33 15.45 -3.75 8.19
CA VAL A 33 14.69 -2.49 8.14
C VAL A 33 15.11 -1.45 9.19
N SER A 34 15.86 -1.87 10.21
CA SER A 34 16.22 -1.01 11.34
C SER A 34 17.50 -0.21 11.11
N TRP A 35 17.54 1.04 11.61
CA TRP A 35 18.65 2.00 11.45
C TRP A 35 20.02 1.49 11.92
N THR A 36 20.06 0.46 12.76
CA THR A 36 21.29 -0.25 13.08
C THR A 36 21.04 -1.72 13.42
N LYS A 37 22.11 -2.48 13.66
CA LYS A 37 22.06 -3.94 13.71
C LYS A 37 21.21 -4.45 14.88
N VAL A 38 20.25 -5.31 14.59
CA VAL A 38 19.33 -5.89 15.57
C VAL A 38 19.84 -7.24 16.06
N VAL A 39 19.97 -7.40 17.37
CA VAL A 39 20.15 -8.67 18.08
C VAL A 39 18.77 -9.17 18.52
N PRO A 40 18.24 -10.25 17.93
CA PRO A 40 16.99 -10.82 18.38
C PRO A 40 17.17 -11.49 19.74
N ILE A 41 16.30 -11.18 20.69
CA ILE A 41 16.23 -11.80 22.03
C ILE A 41 15.23 -12.96 21.99
N LYS A 42 15.49 -14.08 22.68
CA LYS A 42 14.52 -15.20 22.80
C LYS A 42 13.35 -14.96 23.78
N LYS A 43 12.73 -13.79 23.70
CA LYS A 43 11.53 -13.36 24.46
C LYS A 43 10.37 -13.13 23.48
N ALA A 44 9.17 -12.93 24.00
CA ALA A 44 8.06 -12.27 23.32
C ALA A 44 7.17 -11.61 24.38
N CYS A 45 6.62 -10.43 24.11
CA CYS A 45 5.67 -9.75 25.00
C CYS A 45 4.30 -9.62 24.34
N PHE A 46 3.27 -9.95 25.10
CA PHE A 46 1.87 -9.86 24.68
C PHE A 46 1.09 -8.89 25.55
N VAL A 47 0.52 -7.87 24.92
CA VAL A 47 -0.46 -6.97 25.55
C VAL A 47 -1.86 -7.43 25.19
N ARG A 48 -2.76 -7.60 26.15
CA ARG A 48 -4.17 -7.90 25.86
C ARG A 48 -4.83 -6.73 25.14
N PHE A 49 -5.24 -6.95 23.90
CA PHE A 49 -6.05 -6.00 23.14
C PHE A 49 -7.44 -5.78 23.80
N ASP A 50 -7.88 -4.54 23.93
CA ASP A 50 -9.22 -4.17 24.38
C ASP A 50 -9.81 -3.02 23.55
N GLU A 51 -10.65 -3.37 22.57
CA GLU A 51 -11.38 -2.45 21.69
C GLU A 51 -12.30 -1.42 22.41
N ASN A 52 -12.36 -1.44 23.74
CA ASN A 52 -13.12 -0.53 24.61
C ASN A 52 -12.24 0.31 25.56
N SER A 53 -10.92 0.09 25.66
CA SER A 53 -10.09 0.78 26.66
C SER A 53 -8.60 0.88 26.30
N LEU A 54 -8.13 2.11 26.07
CA LEU A 54 -6.73 2.50 25.74
C LEU A 54 -5.65 2.13 26.78
N VAL A 55 -6.00 1.36 27.82
CA VAL A 55 -5.05 0.80 28.79
C VAL A 55 -4.06 -0.13 28.09
N ASP A 56 -4.49 -0.81 27.03
CA ASP A 56 -3.65 -1.66 26.20
C ASP A 56 -2.69 -0.85 25.31
N ASP A 57 -3.14 0.21 24.64
CA ASP A 57 -2.29 1.15 23.90
C ASP A 57 -1.20 1.77 24.80
N PHE A 58 -1.58 2.25 25.99
CA PHE A 58 -0.60 2.76 26.97
C PHE A 58 0.34 1.68 27.50
N ALA A 59 -0.14 0.44 27.70
CA ALA A 59 0.71 -0.69 28.09
C ALA A 59 1.70 -1.08 26.98
N TYR A 60 1.26 -1.08 25.72
CA TYR A 60 2.07 -1.35 24.54
C TYR A 60 3.18 -0.30 24.43
N MET A 61 2.83 0.99 24.48
CA MET A 61 3.83 2.09 24.46
C MET A 61 4.82 2.02 25.63
N ALA A 62 4.40 1.57 26.81
CA ALA A 62 5.32 1.35 27.95
C ALA A 62 6.25 0.14 27.74
N ALA A 63 5.78 -0.90 27.04
CA ALA A 63 6.55 -2.09 26.72
C ALA A 63 7.52 -1.91 25.54
N VAL A 64 7.34 -0.88 24.68
CA VAL A 64 8.25 -0.59 23.55
C VAL A 64 9.72 -0.50 23.98
N PRO A 65 10.15 0.37 24.93
CA PRO A 65 11.57 0.46 25.30
C PRO A 65 12.12 -0.77 26.05
N ALA A 66 11.27 -1.66 26.56
CA ALA A 66 11.69 -2.98 27.05
C ALA A 66 11.90 -3.95 25.86
N SER A 67 11.05 -3.85 24.84
CA SER A 67 11.00 -4.73 23.67
C SER A 67 11.94 -4.33 22.54
N VAL A 68 12.43 -3.09 22.51
CA VAL A 68 13.45 -2.58 21.60
C VAL A 68 14.27 -1.50 22.29
N PHE A 69 15.59 -1.67 22.36
CA PHE A 69 16.50 -0.64 22.88
C PHE A 69 17.86 -0.64 22.19
N TYR A 70 18.49 0.53 22.10
CA TYR A 70 19.83 0.73 21.55
C TYR A 70 20.87 0.88 22.67
N ASP A 71 21.90 0.04 22.65
CA ASP A 71 23.06 0.15 23.54
C ASP A 71 24.24 0.88 22.84
N GLU A 72 24.67 2.00 23.42
CA GLU A 72 25.78 2.80 22.88
C GLU A 72 27.15 2.08 22.95
N LYS A 73 27.30 1.06 23.82
CA LYS A 73 28.57 0.34 24.03
C LYS A 73 28.85 -0.69 22.94
N THR A 74 27.87 -1.54 22.62
CA THR A 74 27.95 -2.53 21.54
C THR A 74 27.52 -1.98 20.18
N LYS A 75 26.80 -0.84 20.16
CA LYS A 75 26.22 -0.19 18.97
C LYS A 75 25.26 -1.11 18.23
N ARG A 76 24.30 -1.66 18.97
CA ARG A 76 23.30 -2.61 18.50
C ARG A 76 21.96 -2.26 19.11
N ILE A 77 20.90 -2.54 18.35
CA ILE A 77 19.56 -2.69 18.89
C ILE A 77 19.46 -4.10 19.47
N TYR A 78 18.87 -4.24 20.66
CA TYR A 78 18.41 -5.50 21.21
C TYR A 78 16.88 -5.46 21.16
N SER A 79 16.24 -6.51 20.64
CA SER A 79 14.79 -6.50 20.42
C SER A 79 14.14 -7.88 20.43
N TYR A 80 12.87 -7.94 20.83
CA TYR A 80 11.98 -9.10 20.72
C TYR A 80 10.56 -8.68 20.31
N PRO A 81 9.74 -9.59 19.74
CA PRO A 81 8.37 -9.25 19.34
C PRO A 81 7.52 -8.74 20.50
N LEU A 82 7.08 -7.49 20.37
CA LEU A 82 5.96 -6.90 21.10
C LEU A 82 4.70 -7.03 20.24
N LEU A 83 3.64 -7.60 20.81
CA LEU A 83 2.47 -8.06 20.07
C LEU A 83 1.18 -7.75 20.84
N PHE A 84 0.10 -7.43 20.13
CA PHE A 84 -1.24 -7.48 20.73
C PHE A 84 -1.74 -8.93 20.74
N TYR A 85 -2.41 -9.33 21.81
CA TYR A 85 -3.07 -10.62 21.97
C TYR A 85 -4.59 -10.45 22.04
N ASP A 86 -5.27 -10.99 21.05
CA ASP A 86 -6.73 -11.18 21.02
C ASP A 86 -7.07 -12.69 21.08
N ASP A 87 -8.33 -13.02 21.32
CA ASP A 87 -8.84 -14.38 21.17
C ASP A 87 -9.49 -14.56 19.79
N TYR A 88 -9.68 -15.81 19.37
CA TYR A 88 -10.42 -16.11 18.13
C TYR A 88 -11.86 -15.59 18.22
N LYS A 89 -12.21 -14.61 17.37
CA LYS A 89 -13.57 -14.06 17.30
C LYS A 89 -14.51 -15.07 16.65
N LYS A 90 -15.62 -15.37 17.31
CA LYS A 90 -16.65 -16.30 16.82
C LYS A 90 -17.74 -15.49 16.12
N GLY A 91 -17.76 -15.52 14.79
CA GLY A 91 -18.70 -14.77 13.98
C GLY A 91 -19.21 -15.53 12.76
N SER A 92 -19.91 -14.82 11.88
CA SER A 92 -20.23 -15.25 10.52
C SER A 92 -19.00 -15.14 9.59
N LYS A 93 -19.14 -15.57 8.32
CA LYS A 93 -18.09 -15.33 7.31
C LYS A 93 -17.83 -13.82 7.09
N GLU A 94 -18.86 -12.99 7.15
CA GLU A 94 -18.74 -11.52 7.01
C GLU A 94 -17.82 -10.90 8.09
N GLU A 95 -17.73 -11.52 9.28
CA GLU A 95 -16.96 -11.03 10.42
C GLU A 95 -15.50 -11.50 10.43
N LEU A 96 -15.06 -12.31 9.44
CA LEU A 96 -13.69 -12.84 9.39
C LEU A 96 -12.61 -11.74 9.25
N SER A 97 -12.94 -10.58 8.69
CA SER A 97 -12.08 -9.38 8.70
C SER A 97 -11.61 -9.01 10.11
N LEU A 98 -12.39 -9.33 11.16
CA LEU A 98 -12.11 -9.02 12.56
C LEU A 98 -11.29 -10.10 13.29
N ASN A 99 -11.04 -11.26 12.65
CA ASN A 99 -10.39 -12.43 13.26
C ASN A 99 -8.86 -12.43 13.09
N ALA A 100 -8.19 -11.38 13.57
CA ALA A 100 -6.74 -11.18 13.44
C ALA A 100 -5.87 -12.28 14.09
N ARG A 101 -6.44 -13.04 15.03
CA ARG A 101 -5.73 -14.02 15.85
C ARG A 101 -5.02 -15.13 15.04
N GLN A 102 -5.55 -15.48 13.87
CA GLN A 102 -4.92 -16.44 12.95
C GLN A 102 -3.49 -16.04 12.57
N GLY A 103 -3.25 -14.76 12.25
CA GLY A 103 -1.92 -14.30 11.84
C GLY A 103 -0.93 -14.17 12.98
N LEU A 104 -1.41 -13.92 14.20
CA LEU A 104 -0.61 -13.96 15.42
C LEU A 104 -0.11 -15.39 15.71
N ASP A 105 -0.97 -16.40 15.53
CA ASP A 105 -0.58 -17.80 15.73
C ASP A 105 0.47 -18.24 14.69
N TYR A 106 0.33 -17.86 13.40
CA TYR A 106 1.34 -18.15 12.37
C TYR A 106 2.64 -17.34 12.51
N PHE A 107 2.60 -16.07 12.94
CA PHE A 107 3.82 -15.33 13.29
C PHE A 107 4.59 -16.01 14.43
N MET A 108 3.87 -16.44 15.47
CA MET A 108 4.51 -17.12 16.60
C MET A 108 5.02 -18.52 16.25
N GLU A 109 4.41 -19.22 15.28
CA GLU A 109 4.96 -20.46 14.71
C GLU A 109 6.34 -20.23 14.07
N ASP A 110 6.49 -19.18 13.26
CA ASP A 110 7.77 -18.81 12.65
C ASP A 110 8.80 -18.38 13.70
N TRP A 111 8.39 -17.58 14.69
CA TRP A 111 9.28 -17.12 15.77
C TRP A 111 9.78 -18.28 16.63
N LEU A 112 8.89 -19.20 17.01
CA LEU A 112 9.24 -20.43 17.73
C LEU A 112 10.16 -21.33 16.90
N THR A 113 9.89 -21.47 15.59
CA THR A 113 10.74 -22.25 14.66
C THR A 113 12.12 -21.61 14.49
N TYR A 114 12.19 -20.28 14.49
CA TYR A 114 13.45 -19.54 14.50
C TYR A 114 14.25 -19.79 15.80
N CYS A 115 13.63 -19.57 16.97
CA CYS A 115 14.26 -19.65 18.30
C CYS A 115 14.51 -21.08 18.83
N LYS A 116 13.73 -22.07 18.35
CA LYS A 116 13.56 -23.45 18.85
C LYS A 116 12.90 -23.57 20.24
N ASN A 117 13.34 -22.78 21.21
CA ASN A 117 12.74 -22.59 22.52
C ASN A 117 12.75 -21.09 22.83
N LEU A 118 11.73 -20.55 23.50
CA LEU A 118 11.78 -19.21 24.10
C LEU A 118 12.27 -19.29 25.54
N LYS A 119 13.06 -18.30 25.97
CA LYS A 119 13.46 -18.13 27.36
C LYS A 119 12.32 -17.61 28.21
N GLU A 120 11.57 -16.65 27.67
CA GLU A 120 10.48 -16.01 28.39
C GLU A 120 9.31 -15.68 27.46
N ILE A 121 8.10 -15.72 28.00
CA ILE A 121 6.97 -14.95 27.47
C ILE A 121 6.45 -14.02 28.57
N GLU A 122 6.39 -12.73 28.25
CA GLU A 122 5.78 -11.69 29.07
C GLU A 122 4.32 -11.47 28.64
N ALA A 123 3.43 -11.28 29.61
CA ALA A 123 1.99 -11.21 29.42
C ALA A 123 1.39 -10.07 30.24
N ILE A 124 1.06 -8.95 29.58
CA ILE A 124 0.42 -7.78 30.18
C ILE A 124 -1.09 -7.89 29.96
N ASN A 125 -1.83 -8.08 31.06
CA ASN A 125 -3.28 -8.35 31.12
C ASN A 125 -3.78 -9.59 30.33
N VAL A 126 -2.89 -10.40 29.74
CA VAL A 126 -3.26 -11.66 29.08
C VAL A 126 -3.41 -12.78 30.12
N ASP A 127 -4.60 -13.39 30.19
CA ASP A 127 -4.90 -14.43 31.18
C ASP A 127 -4.23 -15.78 30.91
N LYS A 128 -4.05 -16.14 29.63
CA LYS A 128 -3.48 -17.44 29.24
C LYS A 128 -2.72 -17.35 27.92
N ILE A 129 -1.43 -17.64 27.97
CA ILE A 129 -0.56 -17.82 26.81
C ILE A 129 -0.68 -19.27 26.29
N PRO A 130 -0.83 -19.50 24.97
CA PRO A 130 -0.86 -20.85 24.39
C PRO A 130 0.53 -21.43 24.07
N TRP A 131 1.53 -20.57 23.83
CA TRP A 131 2.89 -20.97 23.44
C TRP A 131 3.79 -21.33 24.64
N LYS A 132 4.94 -21.95 24.36
CA LYS A 132 5.88 -22.48 25.36
C LYS A 132 7.15 -21.63 25.49
N ALA A 133 7.51 -21.33 26.74
CA ALA A 133 8.78 -20.72 27.12
C ALA A 133 9.35 -21.41 28.38
N GLU A 134 10.60 -21.13 28.73
CA GLU A 134 11.23 -21.58 29.99
C GLU A 134 10.61 -20.87 31.21
N ASN A 135 10.40 -19.54 31.11
CA ASN A 135 9.77 -18.68 32.13
C ASN A 135 8.52 -17.95 31.58
N TYR A 136 7.68 -17.46 32.48
CA TYR A 136 6.51 -16.62 32.17
C TYR A 136 6.35 -15.49 33.17
N THR A 137 6.21 -14.26 32.68
CA THR A 137 5.98 -13.06 33.48
C THR A 137 4.57 -12.52 33.24
N TYR A 138 3.87 -12.17 34.32
CA TYR A 138 2.48 -11.71 34.26
C TYR A 138 2.31 -10.36 34.96
N ILE A 139 2.05 -9.31 34.18
CA ILE A 139 1.71 -7.98 34.68
C ILE A 139 0.19 -7.86 34.58
N LYS A 140 -0.48 -7.57 35.70
CA LYS A 140 -1.96 -7.46 35.76
C LYS A 140 -2.40 -6.24 36.55
N SER A 141 -2.79 -5.19 35.83
CA SER A 141 -3.43 -4.00 36.39
C SER A 141 -4.19 -3.25 35.28
N ASN A 142 -5.23 -2.50 35.68
CA ASN A 142 -5.93 -1.56 34.80
C ASN A 142 -5.42 -0.11 35.01
N ASN A 143 -4.36 0.06 35.81
CA ASN A 143 -3.75 1.36 36.11
C ASN A 143 -2.43 1.51 35.32
N ILE A 144 -2.41 2.41 34.34
CA ILE A 144 -1.26 2.63 33.46
C ILE A 144 0.03 3.05 34.20
N TYR A 145 -0.08 3.70 35.36
CA TYR A 145 1.07 4.07 36.21
C TYR A 145 1.64 2.85 36.93
N GLU A 146 0.81 1.87 37.28
CA GLU A 146 1.26 0.56 37.80
C GLU A 146 1.85 -0.32 36.70
N ILE A 147 1.29 -0.31 35.48
CA ILE A 147 1.81 -1.09 34.35
C ILE A 147 3.22 -0.60 33.99
N SER A 148 3.40 0.70 33.74
CA SER A 148 4.72 1.27 33.41
C SER A 148 5.74 1.08 34.54
N SER A 149 5.33 1.21 35.81
CA SER A 149 6.16 0.87 36.98
C SER A 149 6.56 -0.61 37.01
N GLN A 150 5.65 -1.54 36.70
CA GLN A 150 5.91 -2.99 36.72
C GLN A 150 6.83 -3.43 35.57
N ILE A 151 6.65 -2.90 34.35
CA ILE A 151 7.55 -3.15 33.21
C ILE A 151 8.95 -2.62 33.55
N ALA A 152 9.06 -1.36 34.01
CA ALA A 152 10.34 -0.75 34.36
C ALA A 152 11.09 -1.51 35.47
N LEU A 153 10.36 -2.04 36.46
CA LEU A 153 10.93 -2.86 37.54
C LEU A 153 11.23 -4.30 37.12
N HIS A 154 10.61 -4.81 36.04
CA HIS A 154 10.89 -6.13 35.50
C HIS A 154 12.15 -6.11 34.64
N ASP A 155 12.20 -5.23 33.63
CA ASP A 155 13.23 -5.28 32.58
C ASP A 155 14.45 -4.38 32.85
N TRP A 156 14.54 -3.70 33.99
CA TRP A 156 15.77 -3.04 34.45
C TRP A 156 16.16 -3.47 35.88
N SER A 157 17.41 -3.89 36.06
CA SER A 157 18.06 -4.01 37.37
C SER A 157 18.50 -2.64 37.90
N TYR A 158 18.86 -1.72 37.01
CA TYR A 158 19.12 -0.31 37.33
C TYR A 158 18.97 0.57 36.09
N SER A 159 18.82 1.88 36.28
CA SER A 159 19.10 2.89 35.25
C SER A 159 19.55 4.20 35.91
N ASP A 160 20.43 4.96 35.28
CA ASP A 160 20.73 6.35 35.68
C ASP A 160 19.69 7.34 35.13
N ASP A 161 18.99 6.98 34.06
CA ASP A 161 18.09 7.83 33.28
C ASP A 161 16.68 7.22 33.18
N ALA A 162 15.64 8.06 33.09
CA ALA A 162 14.30 7.63 32.72
C ALA A 162 13.62 8.65 31.80
N VAL A 163 12.68 8.17 30.97
CA VAL A 163 11.74 9.03 30.27
C VAL A 163 10.47 9.14 31.11
N ILE A 164 10.10 10.37 31.47
CA ILE A 164 8.88 10.66 32.21
C ILE A 164 7.87 11.26 31.24
N ALA A 165 6.79 10.54 30.96
CA ALA A 165 5.69 11.03 30.13
C ALA A 165 4.50 11.43 31.00
N VAL A 166 4.04 12.68 30.87
CA VAL A 166 2.81 13.13 31.52
C VAL A 166 1.62 12.52 30.79
N VAL A 167 0.83 11.72 31.49
CA VAL A 167 -0.36 11.06 30.96
C VAL A 167 -1.53 11.31 31.89
N GLY A 168 -2.69 11.62 31.33
CA GLY A 168 -3.96 11.74 32.05
C GLY A 168 -5.06 10.95 31.36
N ASN A 169 -6.31 11.12 31.80
CA ASN A 169 -7.44 10.43 31.20
C ASN A 169 -7.68 10.85 29.74
N VAL A 170 -7.76 9.87 28.84
CA VAL A 170 -8.08 10.02 27.42
C VAL A 170 -9.41 9.30 27.14
N ALA A 171 -10.35 9.98 26.49
CA ALA A 171 -11.63 9.41 26.09
C ALA A 171 -12.16 10.10 24.83
N TYR A 172 -12.59 9.31 23.86
CA TYR A 172 -13.30 9.81 22.68
C TYR A 172 -14.77 10.11 23.02
N GLY A 173 -15.39 11.02 22.26
CA GLY A 173 -16.80 11.39 22.46
C GLY A 173 -17.21 12.58 21.59
N SER A 174 -18.14 13.40 22.08
CA SER A 174 -18.48 14.69 21.46
C SER A 174 -18.35 15.79 22.51
N TYR A 175 -17.29 16.60 22.39
CA TYR A 175 -16.90 17.57 23.43
C TYR A 175 -17.44 18.97 23.19
N ASN A 176 -17.47 19.42 21.93
CA ASN A 176 -17.99 20.72 21.52
C ASN A 176 -18.59 20.57 20.12
N THR A 177 -19.81 21.05 19.92
CA THR A 177 -20.43 21.17 18.58
C THR A 177 -20.36 22.62 18.11
N THR A 178 -19.79 22.84 16.93
CA THR A 178 -19.80 24.13 16.23
C THR A 178 -20.83 24.08 15.12
N SER A 179 -21.63 25.14 14.95
CA SER A 179 -22.60 25.24 13.87
C SER A 179 -22.80 26.68 13.43
N GLY A 180 -23.02 26.91 12.13
CA GLY A 180 -23.30 28.24 11.58
C GLY A 180 -24.28 28.23 10.42
N GLU A 181 -24.80 29.42 10.09
CA GLU A 181 -25.63 29.67 8.93
C GLU A 181 -25.09 30.88 8.17
N LEU A 182 -24.92 30.72 6.86
CA LEU A 182 -24.53 31.73 5.89
C LEU A 182 -25.68 31.96 4.91
N ARG A 183 -25.85 33.21 4.45
CA ARG A 183 -26.85 33.57 3.44
C ARG A 183 -26.20 34.46 2.38
N GLY A 184 -26.38 34.10 1.12
CA GLY A 184 -25.81 34.82 -0.02
C GLY A 184 -26.78 34.87 -1.21
N LYS A 185 -26.31 35.47 -2.30
CA LYS A 185 -27.11 35.73 -3.50
C LYS A 185 -26.24 35.65 -4.74
N ILE A 186 -26.25 34.50 -5.42
CA ILE A 186 -25.58 34.37 -6.71
C ILE A 186 -26.42 35.06 -7.79
N SER A 187 -25.79 35.94 -8.55
CA SER A 187 -26.42 36.63 -9.68
C SER A 187 -26.37 35.75 -10.93
N PRO A 188 -27.44 35.72 -11.76
CA PRO A 188 -27.50 34.83 -12.91
C PRO A 188 -26.39 35.16 -13.90
N LYS A 189 -25.66 34.13 -14.31
CA LYS A 189 -24.54 34.24 -15.25
C LYS A 189 -24.59 33.06 -16.23
N GLU A 190 -24.26 33.34 -17.49
CA GLU A 190 -24.18 32.37 -18.59
C GLU A 190 -23.20 31.23 -18.25
N ILE A 191 -23.66 29.98 -18.37
CA ILE A 191 -22.83 28.78 -18.44
C ILE A 191 -22.18 28.77 -19.83
N LYS A 192 -20.85 28.73 -19.86
CA LYS A 192 -20.12 28.82 -21.14
C LYS A 192 -19.80 27.45 -21.69
N GLU A 193 -20.28 27.21 -22.90
CA GLU A 193 -19.96 26.00 -23.68
C GLU A 193 -18.79 26.31 -24.63
N ILE A 194 -17.79 25.43 -24.65
CA ILE A 194 -16.59 25.52 -25.50
C ILE A 194 -16.37 24.15 -26.14
N THR A 195 -16.67 24.02 -27.44
CA THR A 195 -16.32 22.83 -28.22
C THR A 195 -14.87 22.90 -28.69
N LEU A 196 -14.02 22.01 -28.20
CA LEU A 196 -12.69 21.73 -28.76
C LEU A 196 -12.75 20.52 -29.70
N THR A 197 -11.74 20.34 -30.56
CA THR A 197 -11.68 19.18 -31.47
C THR A 197 -10.30 18.53 -31.54
N GLY A 198 -10.27 17.22 -31.74
CA GLY A 198 -9.07 16.43 -32.04
C GLY A 198 -9.30 15.47 -33.20
N ILE A 199 -8.32 14.62 -33.50
CA ILE A 199 -8.45 13.58 -34.55
C ILE A 199 -7.96 12.22 -34.04
N LYS A 200 -8.45 11.13 -34.63
CA LYS A 200 -7.86 9.79 -34.40
C LYS A 200 -6.40 9.76 -34.89
N GLN A 201 -5.49 9.21 -34.09
CA GLN A 201 -4.06 9.13 -34.40
C GLN A 201 -3.43 7.74 -34.22
N ASP A 202 -4.12 6.79 -33.58
CA ASP A 202 -3.60 5.46 -33.23
C ASP A 202 -2.27 5.58 -32.43
N SER A 203 -2.25 6.40 -31.36
CA SER A 203 -1.02 6.90 -30.73
C SER A 203 -1.20 7.38 -29.28
N ILE A 204 -0.22 7.06 -28.43
CA ILE A 204 -0.05 7.56 -27.05
C ILE A 204 0.42 9.03 -26.94
N ALA A 205 0.55 9.74 -28.06
CA ALA A 205 1.01 11.13 -28.08
C ALA A 205 -0.15 12.12 -27.85
N PRO A 206 -0.19 12.87 -26.73
CA PRO A 206 -1.34 13.69 -26.35
C PRO A 206 -1.59 14.90 -27.28
N GLN A 207 -2.83 15.04 -27.72
CA GLN A 207 -3.31 16.13 -28.58
C GLN A 207 -3.83 17.32 -27.77
N TYR A 208 -2.93 18.19 -27.33
CA TYR A 208 -3.30 19.38 -26.55
C TYR A 208 -4.10 20.41 -27.35
N GLN A 209 -5.19 20.90 -26.75
CA GLN A 209 -5.97 22.07 -27.20
C GLN A 209 -6.11 23.09 -26.07
N ASP A 210 -5.77 24.35 -26.35
CA ASP A 210 -5.86 25.46 -25.38
C ASP A 210 -7.30 26.00 -25.28
N PHE A 211 -7.75 26.24 -24.04
CA PHE A 211 -8.96 27.01 -23.74
C PHE A 211 -8.72 27.99 -22.58
N TYR A 212 -9.72 28.84 -22.31
CA TYR A 212 -9.62 29.90 -21.30
C TYR A 212 -10.81 29.86 -20.34
N VAL A 213 -10.53 29.78 -19.04
CA VAL A 213 -11.53 29.80 -17.97
C VAL A 213 -11.57 31.21 -17.36
N PRO A 214 -12.65 31.99 -17.55
CA PRO A 214 -12.72 33.35 -17.03
C PRO A 214 -12.94 33.42 -15.50
N ASP A 215 -12.76 34.61 -14.93
CA ASP A 215 -13.03 34.84 -13.52
C ASP A 215 -14.50 34.59 -13.14
N GLY A 216 -14.71 34.08 -11.93
CA GLY A 216 -16.02 33.68 -11.42
C GLY A 216 -16.66 32.51 -12.18
N TYR A 217 -15.86 31.68 -12.85
CA TYR A 217 -16.21 30.30 -13.20
C TYR A 217 -15.51 29.37 -12.22
N LYS A 218 -16.21 28.33 -11.75
CA LYS A 218 -15.81 27.56 -10.56
C LYS A 218 -15.91 26.05 -10.68
N TYR A 219 -16.57 25.55 -11.71
CA TYR A 219 -16.64 24.12 -11.99
C TYR A 219 -16.61 23.90 -13.51
N ILE A 220 -16.02 22.79 -13.92
CA ILE A 220 -15.91 22.35 -15.30
C ILE A 220 -16.50 20.95 -15.40
N LYS A 221 -17.36 20.74 -16.41
CA LYS A 221 -17.63 19.42 -16.98
C LYS A 221 -17.03 19.38 -18.38
N ALA A 222 -16.32 18.32 -18.73
CA ALA A 222 -15.83 18.10 -20.08
C ALA A 222 -16.36 16.76 -20.60
N ASP A 223 -17.16 16.84 -21.66
CA ASP A 223 -17.79 15.70 -22.33
C ASP A 223 -17.02 15.41 -23.64
N LEU A 224 -16.18 14.36 -23.70
CA LEU A 224 -15.51 13.95 -24.96
C LEU A 224 -16.39 12.93 -25.68
N TYR A 225 -16.57 13.08 -26.99
CA TYR A 225 -17.27 12.10 -27.84
C TYR A 225 -16.83 12.17 -29.30
N TRP A 226 -17.29 11.23 -30.13
CA TRP A 226 -17.12 11.27 -31.58
C TRP A 226 -18.38 10.85 -32.36
N PRO A 227 -18.51 11.21 -33.67
CA PRO A 227 -19.66 10.85 -34.53
C PRO A 227 -19.78 9.34 -34.91
N CYS A 228 -19.71 8.43 -33.94
CA CYS A 228 -19.72 6.99 -34.18
C CYS A 228 -21.13 6.41 -34.46
N LYS A 229 -21.19 5.35 -35.26
CA LYS A 229 -22.28 4.36 -35.46
C LYS A 229 -22.17 3.37 -34.27
N SER A 230 -23.13 3.22 -33.33
CA SER A 230 -23.20 2.08 -32.37
C SER A 230 -24.20 1.00 -32.81
N TRP A 231 -23.78 -0.27 -32.89
CA TRP A 231 -24.62 -1.39 -33.38
C TRP A 231 -24.92 -2.45 -32.32
N LEU A 232 -26.12 -3.04 -32.46
CA LEU A 232 -26.55 -4.22 -31.70
C LEU A 232 -26.43 -4.18 -30.16
N PRO A 233 -26.54 -3.05 -29.42
CA PRO A 233 -26.31 -3.04 -27.97
C PRO A 233 -27.14 -4.10 -27.23
N ASN A 234 -28.45 -4.21 -27.52
CA ASN A 234 -29.31 -5.24 -26.91
C ASN A 234 -28.88 -6.69 -27.25
N PHE A 235 -28.31 -6.95 -28.43
CA PHE A 235 -27.82 -8.27 -28.79
C PHE A 235 -26.44 -8.55 -28.18
N MET A 236 -25.54 -7.56 -28.15
CA MET A 236 -24.24 -7.68 -27.48
C MET A 236 -24.43 -7.90 -25.97
N PHE A 237 -25.35 -7.17 -25.35
CA PHE A 237 -25.76 -7.36 -23.96
C PHE A 237 -26.26 -8.80 -23.70
N ILE A 238 -27.18 -9.31 -24.53
CA ILE A 238 -27.68 -10.70 -24.41
C ILE A 238 -26.57 -11.73 -24.70
N ALA A 239 -25.73 -11.50 -25.71
CA ALA A 239 -24.66 -12.41 -26.14
C ALA A 239 -23.41 -12.37 -25.25
N THR A 240 -23.34 -11.44 -24.29
CA THR A 240 -22.25 -11.33 -23.30
C THR A 240 -22.78 -11.24 -21.87
N LEU A 241 -24.05 -11.62 -21.65
CA LEU A 241 -24.71 -11.68 -20.34
C LEU A 241 -24.66 -10.37 -19.52
N GLY A 242 -24.57 -9.22 -20.20
CA GLY A 242 -24.53 -7.89 -19.60
C GLY A 242 -23.15 -7.22 -19.56
N LEU A 243 -22.08 -7.90 -19.99
CA LEU A 243 -20.73 -7.33 -20.03
C LEU A 243 -20.62 -6.18 -21.06
N LEU A 244 -20.95 -6.41 -22.33
CA LEU A 244 -20.86 -5.38 -23.37
C LEU A 244 -22.17 -4.59 -23.49
N GLN A 245 -22.17 -3.33 -23.04
CA GLN A 245 -23.37 -2.49 -22.98
C GLN A 245 -23.39 -1.40 -24.08
N GLY A 246 -22.25 -0.77 -24.37
CA GLY A 246 -22.10 0.33 -25.34
C GLY A 246 -22.31 -0.05 -26.81
N GLY A 247 -22.15 -1.33 -27.14
CA GLY A 247 -22.34 -1.87 -28.49
C GLY A 247 -21.16 -1.60 -29.44
N LEU A 248 -21.31 -2.03 -30.69
CA LEU A 248 -20.28 -1.96 -31.73
C LEU A 248 -20.11 -0.52 -32.25
N THR A 249 -19.05 0.22 -31.86
CA THR A 249 -18.82 1.63 -32.26
C THR A 249 -18.05 1.78 -33.58
N ILE A 250 -18.45 2.69 -34.48
CA ILE A 250 -17.95 2.80 -35.86
C ILE A 250 -17.92 4.26 -36.41
N PRO A 251 -16.77 4.82 -36.82
CA PRO A 251 -15.45 4.32 -36.49
C PRO A 251 -15.34 4.17 -34.97
N SER A 252 -14.73 3.08 -34.53
CA SER A 252 -14.38 2.91 -33.13
C SER A 252 -13.20 3.83 -32.80
N ALA A 253 -13.10 4.16 -31.52
CA ALA A 253 -11.94 4.73 -30.88
C ALA A 253 -11.95 4.26 -29.41
N ASP A 254 -10.78 4.32 -28.77
CA ASP A 254 -10.66 4.43 -27.31
C ASP A 254 -9.83 5.72 -27.07
N PRO A 255 -10.46 6.90 -26.89
CA PRO A 255 -9.77 8.18 -26.80
C PRO A 255 -9.86 8.81 -25.40
N ASP A 256 -8.80 8.68 -24.62
CA ASP A 256 -8.71 9.10 -23.22
C ASP A 256 -8.67 10.64 -23.08
N LEU A 257 -9.44 11.19 -22.14
CA LEU A 257 -9.59 12.64 -21.91
C LEU A 257 -8.75 13.11 -20.73
N GLN A 258 -7.80 14.04 -20.95
CA GLN A 258 -7.09 14.71 -19.86
C GLN A 258 -7.45 16.20 -19.78
N LEU A 259 -7.58 16.74 -18.56
CA LEU A 259 -7.63 18.19 -18.33
C LEU A 259 -6.39 18.66 -17.57
N TYR A 260 -5.89 19.84 -17.94
CA TYR A 260 -4.77 20.52 -17.30
C TYR A 260 -5.09 22.00 -17.08
N CYS A 261 -4.55 22.58 -16.00
CA CYS A 261 -4.59 24.01 -15.76
C CYS A 261 -3.18 24.58 -15.57
N TYR A 262 -3.02 25.89 -15.78
CA TYR A 262 -1.80 26.58 -15.33
C TYR A 262 -1.98 26.96 -13.85
N TYR A 263 -1.35 26.21 -12.95
CA TYR A 263 -1.39 26.44 -11.50
C TYR A 263 -0.03 26.99 -11.02
N GLU A 264 -0.04 28.10 -10.29
CA GLU A 264 1.15 28.82 -9.80
C GLU A 264 2.22 29.20 -10.87
N GLY A 265 1.91 29.02 -12.16
CA GLY A 265 2.78 29.30 -13.31
C GLY A 265 3.19 28.07 -14.11
N GLU A 266 3.02 26.88 -13.56
CA GLU A 266 3.35 25.59 -14.19
C GLU A 266 2.11 24.88 -14.74
N LEU A 267 2.29 23.90 -15.62
CA LEU A 267 1.19 23.07 -16.12
C LEU A 267 0.95 21.89 -15.17
N MET A 268 -0.26 21.81 -14.62
CA MET A 268 -0.69 20.78 -13.67
C MET A 268 -1.78 19.92 -14.32
N GLN A 269 -1.64 18.60 -14.29
CA GLN A 269 -2.72 17.68 -14.67
C GLN A 269 -3.79 17.70 -13.57
N VAL A 270 -5.05 17.87 -13.98
CA VAL A 270 -6.19 18.04 -13.08
C VAL A 270 -6.99 16.74 -12.92
N GLY A 271 -7.05 15.95 -13.99
CA GLY A 271 -7.58 14.61 -14.04
C GLY A 271 -7.28 13.94 -15.39
N SER A 272 -7.53 12.64 -15.46
CA SER A 272 -7.74 11.88 -16.70
C SER A 272 -9.14 11.24 -16.64
N SER A 273 -9.58 10.64 -17.73
CA SER A 273 -10.73 9.75 -17.84
C SER A 273 -10.37 8.71 -18.90
N GLU A 274 -10.44 7.44 -18.50
CA GLU A 274 -9.93 6.27 -19.22
C GLU A 274 -10.99 5.16 -19.12
N ASN A 275 -12.13 5.35 -19.79
CA ASN A 275 -13.18 4.34 -19.85
C ASN A 275 -12.95 3.40 -21.02
N TRP A 276 -13.12 2.09 -20.82
CA TRP A 276 -13.18 1.17 -21.94
C TRP A 276 -14.49 1.38 -22.73
N ASN A 277 -14.43 2.18 -23.81
CA ASN A 277 -15.62 2.68 -24.52
C ASN A 277 -16.45 1.58 -25.18
N ILE A 278 -15.89 0.38 -25.32
CA ILE A 278 -16.60 -0.82 -25.79
C ILE A 278 -17.60 -1.32 -24.72
N LEU A 279 -17.31 -1.12 -23.43
CA LEU A 279 -18.22 -1.39 -22.32
C LEU A 279 -19.26 -0.29 -22.16
N VAL A 280 -18.82 0.97 -21.99
CA VAL A 280 -19.70 2.09 -21.55
C VAL A 280 -20.34 2.88 -22.69
N GLY A 281 -19.78 2.82 -23.90
CA GLY A 281 -20.18 3.64 -25.04
C GLY A 281 -19.19 4.76 -25.40
N PRO A 282 -19.46 5.49 -26.50
CA PRO A 282 -18.49 6.37 -27.18
C PRO A 282 -18.36 7.75 -26.52
N HIS A 283 -17.97 7.78 -25.25
CA HIS A 283 -17.76 9.00 -24.47
C HIS A 283 -16.74 8.82 -23.34
N GLU A 284 -15.99 9.89 -23.06
CA GLU A 284 -15.35 10.12 -21.76
C GLU A 284 -16.05 11.30 -21.07
N GLU A 285 -16.09 11.27 -19.74
CA GLU A 285 -16.61 12.37 -18.91
C GLU A 285 -15.57 12.73 -17.84
N LEU A 286 -15.38 14.04 -17.60
CA LEU A 286 -14.48 14.52 -16.54
C LEU A 286 -15.07 15.80 -15.89
N GLU A 287 -15.34 15.75 -14.58
CA GLU A 287 -15.80 16.89 -13.79
C GLU A 287 -14.73 17.38 -12.80
N THR A 288 -14.54 18.69 -12.66
CA THR A 288 -13.53 19.27 -11.75
C THR A 288 -13.85 20.68 -11.25
N TYR A 289 -13.38 20.99 -10.03
CA TYR A 289 -13.25 22.36 -9.54
C TYR A 289 -12.24 23.17 -10.38
N VAL A 290 -12.45 24.49 -10.47
CA VAL A 290 -11.50 25.42 -11.13
C VAL A 290 -10.45 25.89 -10.11
N PHE A 291 -9.33 25.17 -10.06
CA PHE A 291 -8.20 25.47 -9.17
C PHE A 291 -7.57 26.85 -9.42
N ASN A 292 -7.52 27.31 -10.68
CA ASN A 292 -7.07 28.65 -11.05
C ASN A 292 -7.78 29.13 -12.33
N PRO A 293 -8.34 30.36 -12.41
CA PRO A 293 -8.78 30.95 -13.67
C PRO A 293 -7.59 31.23 -14.62
N GLY A 294 -7.88 31.44 -15.89
CA GLY A 294 -6.87 31.73 -16.92
C GLY A 294 -6.74 30.61 -17.96
N LYS A 295 -5.51 30.23 -18.28
CA LYS A 295 -5.21 29.24 -19.32
C LYS A 295 -5.43 27.81 -18.83
N TRP A 296 -6.11 27.01 -19.63
CA TRP A 296 -6.32 25.59 -19.44
C TRP A 296 -6.03 24.83 -20.74
N LYS A 297 -5.76 23.53 -20.63
CA LYS A 297 -5.65 22.63 -21.79
C LYS A 297 -6.57 21.44 -21.57
N ALA A 298 -7.21 20.99 -22.64
CA ALA A 298 -7.63 19.60 -22.75
C ALA A 298 -6.58 18.84 -23.58
N ALA A 299 -6.43 17.55 -23.36
CA ALA A 299 -5.68 16.66 -24.26
C ALA A 299 -6.50 15.40 -24.55
N ILE A 300 -6.14 14.77 -25.68
CA ILE A 300 -6.69 13.48 -26.10
C ILE A 300 -5.52 12.55 -26.43
N VAL A 301 -5.49 11.39 -25.77
CA VAL A 301 -4.72 10.20 -26.20
C VAL A 301 -5.69 9.25 -26.93
N ASP A 302 -5.20 8.32 -27.75
CA ASP A 302 -6.05 7.50 -28.61
C ASP A 302 -5.45 6.11 -28.89
N ILE A 303 -5.96 5.09 -28.20
CA ILE A 303 -5.54 3.69 -28.36
C ILE A 303 -6.20 3.07 -29.63
N PRO A 304 -5.47 2.27 -30.45
CA PRO A 304 -5.91 1.91 -31.80
C PRO A 304 -6.97 0.78 -31.93
N THR A 305 -8.23 1.07 -31.58
CA THR A 305 -9.40 0.31 -32.09
C THR A 305 -9.78 0.72 -33.52
N LYS A 306 -10.42 -0.16 -34.33
CA LYS A 306 -10.70 0.06 -35.78
C LYS A 306 -12.08 -0.46 -36.23
N GLY A 307 -12.99 0.44 -36.66
CA GLY A 307 -14.43 0.17 -36.93
C GLY A 307 -14.97 0.38 -38.37
N ILE A 308 -16.06 -0.32 -38.78
CA ILE A 308 -16.63 -0.26 -40.17
C ILE A 308 -18.19 -0.09 -40.36
N LEU A 309 -19.18 -0.70 -39.64
CA LEU A 309 -20.66 -0.53 -39.87
C LEU A 309 -21.66 -0.52 -38.63
N GLY A 310 -22.62 0.46 -38.49
CA GLY A 310 -23.92 0.43 -37.67
C GLY A 310 -24.02 1.22 -36.31
N GLU A 311 -24.84 2.21 -35.83
CA GLU A 311 -25.87 3.28 -36.13
C GLU A 311 -25.60 4.67 -35.42
N ARG A 312 -25.68 5.87 -36.08
CA ARG A 312 -24.82 7.10 -35.84
C ARG A 312 -25.21 8.20 -34.80
N TYR A 313 -24.19 8.76 -34.11
CA TYR A 313 -24.08 10.07 -33.42
C TYR A 313 -23.49 11.22 -34.29
N GLY A 314 -23.42 12.46 -33.78
CA GLY A 314 -22.97 13.67 -34.51
C GLY A 314 -23.94 14.19 -35.59
N THR A 315 -23.62 15.26 -36.33
CA THR A 315 -24.50 15.79 -37.40
C THR A 315 -24.30 15.11 -38.76
N ILE A 316 -25.29 15.22 -39.66
CA ILE A 316 -25.21 14.68 -41.04
C ILE A 316 -23.99 15.24 -41.81
N GLY A 317 -23.61 16.50 -41.58
CA GLY A 317 -22.47 17.12 -42.25
C GLY A 317 -21.12 16.52 -41.84
N GLN A 318 -20.86 16.42 -40.52
CA GLN A 318 -19.65 15.82 -39.96
C GLN A 318 -19.46 14.38 -40.48
N ARG A 319 -20.53 13.56 -40.36
CA ARG A 319 -20.55 12.16 -40.84
C ARG A 319 -20.21 12.01 -42.32
N LEU A 320 -20.47 13.00 -43.17
CA LEU A 320 -20.12 12.97 -44.60
C LEU A 320 -18.66 13.39 -44.83
N ILE A 321 -18.12 14.32 -44.03
CA ILE A 321 -16.72 14.74 -44.07
C ILE A 321 -15.81 13.60 -43.59
N ASP A 322 -16.13 12.98 -42.46
CA ASP A 322 -15.36 11.86 -41.90
C ASP A 322 -15.27 10.68 -42.90
N ILE A 323 -16.39 10.32 -43.53
CA ILE A 323 -16.45 9.27 -44.58
C ILE A 323 -15.69 9.66 -45.86
N ALA A 324 -15.71 10.94 -46.25
CA ALA A 324 -15.00 11.41 -47.45
C ALA A 324 -13.49 11.62 -47.24
N THR A 325 -13.04 11.79 -45.98
CA THR A 325 -11.64 12.07 -45.64
C THR A 325 -10.92 10.89 -44.99
N GLY A 326 -11.65 9.88 -44.49
CA GLY A 326 -11.08 8.72 -43.81
C GLY A 326 -10.54 9.03 -42.41
N LYS A 327 -11.02 10.10 -41.78
CA LYS A 327 -10.61 10.54 -40.43
C LYS A 327 -11.79 10.47 -39.47
N VAL A 328 -11.49 10.25 -38.19
CA VAL A 328 -12.44 10.47 -37.09
C VAL A 328 -12.10 11.81 -36.45
N THR A 329 -13.12 12.62 -36.20
CA THR A 329 -12.99 13.89 -35.47
C THR A 329 -13.51 13.68 -34.04
N TYR A 330 -12.66 13.90 -33.04
CA TYR A 330 -13.06 13.98 -31.64
C TYR A 330 -13.60 15.38 -31.33
N TYR A 331 -14.59 15.44 -30.44
CA TYR A 331 -15.19 16.66 -29.91
C TYR A 331 -15.07 16.61 -28.39
N ILE A 332 -14.67 17.71 -27.76
CA ILE A 332 -14.74 17.88 -26.31
C ILE A 332 -15.64 19.09 -26.06
N ASP A 333 -16.85 18.86 -25.57
CA ASP A 333 -17.76 19.93 -25.17
C ASP A 333 -17.51 20.26 -23.70
N ILE A 334 -16.83 21.38 -23.47
CA ILE A 334 -16.45 21.85 -22.13
C ILE A 334 -17.48 22.87 -21.65
N LYS A 335 -18.10 22.60 -20.50
CA LYS A 335 -19.08 23.47 -19.83
C LYS A 335 -18.45 24.11 -18.60
N LEU A 336 -18.30 25.43 -18.64
CA LEU A 336 -17.81 26.23 -17.52
C LEU A 336 -19.01 26.78 -16.74
N TYR A 337 -19.18 26.31 -15.51
CA TYR A 337 -20.27 26.73 -14.63
C TYR A 337 -19.83 27.92 -13.75
N PRO A 338 -20.63 29.01 -13.70
CA PRO A 338 -20.31 30.16 -12.88
C PRO A 338 -20.57 29.89 -11.39
N GLY A 339 -19.83 30.57 -10.52
CA GLY A 339 -19.96 30.38 -9.07
C GLY A 339 -19.22 31.43 -8.25
N GLU A 340 -19.51 31.45 -6.95
CA GLU A 340 -18.87 32.29 -5.94
C GLU A 340 -18.23 31.44 -4.84
N GLU A 341 -17.21 31.97 -4.17
CA GLU A 341 -16.55 31.32 -3.03
C GLU A 341 -16.85 32.11 -1.76
N VAL A 342 -17.17 31.39 -0.69
CA VAL A 342 -17.53 31.97 0.61
C VAL A 342 -16.70 31.29 1.69
N GLU A 343 -15.80 32.05 2.34
CA GLU A 343 -15.08 31.56 3.52
C GLU A 343 -16.06 31.16 4.63
N LEU A 344 -15.82 30.03 5.29
CA LEU A 344 -16.59 29.63 6.46
C LEU A 344 -16.10 30.44 7.69
N PRO A 345 -16.97 31.22 8.38
CA PRO A 345 -16.55 32.04 9.52
C PRO A 345 -16.02 31.25 10.72
N SER A 346 -16.34 29.96 10.80
CA SER A 346 -15.87 29.06 11.86
C SER A 346 -14.77 28.17 11.31
N VAL A 347 -13.66 28.10 12.04
CA VAL A 347 -12.54 27.18 11.75
C VAL A 347 -12.85 25.82 12.42
N PRO A 348 -12.82 24.69 11.68
CA PRO A 348 -12.84 23.36 12.27
C PRO A 348 -11.72 23.18 13.33
N PRO A 349 -12.05 22.71 14.55
CA PRO A 349 -11.07 22.48 15.58
C PRO A 349 -10.19 21.26 15.28
N PHE A 350 -9.16 21.08 16.11
CA PHE A 350 -8.50 19.78 16.28
C PHE A 350 -9.53 18.64 16.45
N MET A 351 -9.30 17.51 15.77
CA MET A 351 -10.22 16.36 15.71
C MET A 351 -11.66 16.75 15.37
N ALA A 352 -11.84 17.60 14.35
CA ALA A 352 -13.15 17.90 13.80
C ALA A 352 -13.72 16.67 13.07
N ARG A 353 -14.90 16.23 13.51
CA ARG A 353 -15.61 15.05 12.99
C ARG A 353 -17.10 15.34 12.74
N ASN A 354 -17.78 14.43 12.05
CA ASN A 354 -19.21 14.48 11.72
C ASN A 354 -19.65 15.80 11.04
N ALA A 355 -18.83 16.29 10.11
CA ALA A 355 -19.04 17.54 9.41
C ALA A 355 -20.19 17.44 8.39
N LYS A 356 -21.21 18.28 8.57
CA LYS A 356 -22.46 18.27 7.80
C LYS A 356 -22.72 19.64 7.21
N PHE A 357 -23.06 19.67 5.92
CA PHE A 357 -23.37 20.89 5.17
C PHE A 357 -24.72 20.74 4.45
N GLU A 358 -25.56 21.76 4.55
CA GLU A 358 -26.85 21.84 3.85
C GLU A 358 -26.93 23.17 3.08
N LEU A 359 -26.88 23.11 1.74
CA LEU A 359 -27.13 24.26 0.87
C LEU A 359 -28.57 24.22 0.38
N SER A 360 -29.36 25.21 0.77
CA SER A 360 -30.78 25.37 0.37
C SER A 360 -30.99 26.69 -0.36
N TRP A 361 -31.94 26.76 -1.30
CA TRP A 361 -32.16 27.98 -2.09
C TRP A 361 -33.62 28.16 -2.54
N LYS A 362 -33.90 29.32 -3.14
CA LYS A 362 -35.21 29.66 -3.74
C LYS A 362 -35.02 30.19 -5.15
N GLY A 363 -35.78 29.64 -6.10
CA GLY A 363 -35.75 30.03 -7.51
C GLY A 363 -36.05 28.84 -8.43
N ASP A 364 -35.92 29.08 -9.74
CA ASP A 364 -35.88 28.06 -10.80
C ASP A 364 -34.45 27.49 -11.02
N GLY A 365 -33.43 28.27 -10.65
CA GLY A 365 -32.04 27.87 -10.65
C GLY A 365 -31.71 26.68 -9.73
N LYS A 366 -30.59 26.02 -10.01
CA LYS A 366 -30.03 24.87 -9.30
C LYS A 366 -28.62 25.22 -8.82
N LEU A 367 -28.32 24.92 -7.56
CA LEU A 367 -27.00 25.19 -6.99
C LEU A 367 -26.25 23.90 -6.67
N GLY A 368 -24.96 23.88 -6.96
CA GLY A 368 -23.99 22.91 -6.46
C GLY A 368 -23.23 23.47 -5.26
N LEU A 369 -22.71 22.57 -4.43
CA LEU A 369 -21.83 22.87 -3.31
C LEU A 369 -20.53 22.09 -3.46
N ILE A 370 -19.38 22.77 -3.33
CA ILE A 370 -18.10 22.11 -3.06
C ILE A 370 -17.53 22.70 -1.77
N ILE A 371 -17.02 21.86 -0.89
CA ILE A 371 -16.18 22.27 0.24
C ILE A 371 -14.73 22.11 -0.18
N VAL A 372 -13.99 23.21 -0.08
CA VAL A 372 -12.59 23.32 -0.50
C VAL A 372 -11.78 23.82 0.70
N ASP A 373 -10.57 23.29 0.89
CA ASP A 373 -9.67 23.73 1.94
C ASP A 373 -8.89 25.03 1.57
N GLU A 374 -7.98 25.46 2.44
CA GLU A 374 -7.10 26.61 2.21
C GLU A 374 -5.98 26.38 1.18
N ASN A 375 -5.75 25.13 0.74
CA ASN A 375 -4.79 24.75 -0.30
C ASN A 375 -5.45 24.51 -1.68
N ASN A 376 -6.74 24.81 -1.79
CA ASN A 376 -7.61 24.59 -2.97
C ASN A 376 -7.99 23.13 -3.27
N VAL A 377 -7.81 22.19 -2.33
CA VAL A 377 -8.23 20.78 -2.46
C VAL A 377 -9.75 20.66 -2.26
N ALA A 378 -10.44 20.06 -3.23
CA ALA A 378 -11.88 19.82 -3.18
C ALA A 378 -12.22 18.57 -2.34
N VAL A 379 -12.30 18.76 -1.02
CA VAL A 379 -12.52 17.67 -0.04
C VAL A 379 -13.93 17.06 -0.04
N GLY A 380 -14.93 17.74 -0.66
CA GLY A 380 -16.25 17.15 -0.84
C GLY A 380 -17.14 17.93 -1.82
N ILE A 381 -17.88 17.21 -2.66
CA ILE A 381 -18.65 17.74 -3.81
C ILE A 381 -20.11 17.26 -3.72
N ALA A 382 -21.06 18.15 -4.03
CA ALA A 382 -22.48 17.84 -4.17
C ALA A 382 -23.11 18.69 -5.29
N THR A 383 -23.25 18.09 -6.48
CA THR A 383 -23.61 18.77 -7.74
C THR A 383 -24.90 18.24 -8.40
N ALA A 384 -25.74 17.52 -7.65
CA ALA A 384 -26.99 16.97 -8.18
C ALA A 384 -27.96 18.05 -8.68
N THR A 385 -28.51 17.91 -9.90
CA THR A 385 -29.42 18.91 -10.50
C THR A 385 -30.90 18.63 -10.22
N ASN A 386 -31.26 17.38 -9.91
CA ASN A 386 -32.63 16.92 -9.67
C ASN A 386 -33.17 17.20 -8.25
N VAL A 387 -32.37 17.83 -7.38
CA VAL A 387 -32.72 18.12 -5.97
C VAL A 387 -33.23 19.56 -5.75
N SER A 388 -33.71 19.86 -4.54
CA SER A 388 -34.11 21.19 -4.05
C SER A 388 -33.18 21.78 -2.98
N LYS A 389 -32.21 20.98 -2.52
CA LYS A 389 -31.10 21.35 -1.63
C LYS A 389 -29.94 20.39 -1.90
N GLN A 390 -28.69 20.82 -1.71
CA GLN A 390 -27.56 19.90 -1.58
C GLN A 390 -27.37 19.54 -0.10
N THR A 391 -26.96 18.31 0.17
CA THR A 391 -26.52 17.85 1.49
C THR A 391 -25.23 17.07 1.33
N LEU A 392 -24.19 17.50 2.04
CA LEU A 392 -22.89 16.83 2.09
C LEU A 392 -22.62 16.45 3.54
N HIS A 393 -22.21 15.21 3.76
CA HIS A 393 -21.65 14.72 5.01
C HIS A 393 -20.21 14.29 4.76
N MET A 394 -19.34 14.62 5.71
CA MET A 394 -17.95 14.19 5.80
C MET A 394 -17.73 13.69 7.23
N ASP A 395 -17.07 12.55 7.38
CA ASP A 395 -16.72 12.00 8.69
C ASP A 395 -15.71 12.91 9.39
N GLN A 396 -14.82 13.59 8.65
CA GLN A 396 -13.82 14.49 9.22
C GLN A 396 -13.54 15.80 8.46
N LEU A 397 -12.92 16.74 9.18
CA LEU A 397 -12.22 17.92 8.65
C LEU A 397 -10.89 18.10 9.41
N GLY A 398 -9.92 18.78 8.78
CA GLY A 398 -8.63 19.10 9.37
C GLY A 398 -8.63 20.42 10.14
N GLU A 399 -7.59 20.66 10.94
CA GLU A 399 -7.44 21.93 11.67
C GLU A 399 -6.94 23.04 10.71
N GLY A 400 -7.85 23.80 10.11
CA GLY A 400 -7.51 24.90 9.19
C GLY A 400 -8.73 25.57 8.56
N LYS A 401 -8.53 26.53 7.64
CA LYS A 401 -9.66 27.20 7.00
C LYS A 401 -10.26 26.39 5.86
N TYR A 402 -11.56 26.59 5.66
CA TYR A 402 -12.33 26.02 4.55
C TYR A 402 -13.24 27.10 3.92
N LYS A 403 -13.53 26.93 2.64
CA LYS A 403 -14.44 27.75 1.84
C LYS A 403 -15.51 26.87 1.19
N ALA A 404 -16.73 27.38 1.14
CA ALA A 404 -17.81 26.80 0.35
C ALA A 404 -17.87 27.47 -1.01
N VAL A 405 -17.82 26.67 -2.08
CA VAL A 405 -17.97 27.10 -3.46
C VAL A 405 -19.39 26.83 -3.90
N ILE A 406 -20.12 27.89 -4.24
CA ILE A 406 -21.53 27.85 -4.62
C ILE A 406 -21.63 28.00 -6.13
N ILE A 407 -22.08 26.96 -6.82
CA ILE A 407 -22.03 26.84 -8.30
C ILE A 407 -23.45 26.94 -8.87
N GLN A 408 -23.67 27.72 -9.91
CA GLN A 408 -24.91 27.73 -10.69
C GLN A 408 -24.86 26.58 -11.72
N LEU A 409 -25.74 25.58 -11.58
CA LEU A 409 -25.71 24.33 -12.37
C LEU A 409 -26.65 24.33 -13.60
N ASN A 410 -27.49 25.34 -13.76
CA ASN A 410 -28.36 25.52 -14.92
C ASN A 410 -28.54 27.00 -15.28
N GLU A 411 -29.08 27.27 -16.46
CA GLU A 411 -29.49 28.62 -16.82
C GLU A 411 -30.68 29.10 -15.98
N THR A 412 -30.62 30.36 -15.53
CA THR A 412 -31.73 31.08 -14.88
C THR A 412 -31.64 32.57 -15.23
N ASN A 413 -32.79 33.25 -15.23
CA ASN A 413 -32.87 34.71 -15.41
C ASN A 413 -33.07 35.45 -14.08
N SER A 414 -32.91 34.77 -12.93
CA SER A 414 -33.19 35.34 -11.60
C SER A 414 -32.01 35.20 -10.64
N THR A 415 -31.86 36.16 -9.72
CA THR A 415 -30.90 36.07 -8.61
C THR A 415 -31.34 35.01 -7.63
N ILE A 416 -30.54 33.97 -7.44
CA ILE A 416 -30.84 32.85 -6.55
C ILE A 416 -30.42 33.23 -5.13
N GLU A 417 -31.40 33.36 -4.22
CA GLU A 417 -31.12 33.50 -2.79
C GLU A 417 -30.89 32.12 -2.17
N TYR A 418 -29.78 31.95 -1.44
CA TYR A 418 -29.43 30.70 -0.79
C TYR A 418 -29.15 30.85 0.71
N THR A 419 -29.17 29.73 1.40
CA THR A 419 -28.80 29.57 2.81
C THR A 419 -27.99 28.29 2.95
N LEU A 420 -26.71 28.44 3.31
CA LEU A 420 -25.80 27.35 3.62
C LEU A 420 -25.73 27.20 5.14
N LYS A 421 -26.06 26.02 5.65
CA LYS A 421 -25.80 25.64 7.05
C LYS A 421 -24.63 24.69 7.12
N TYR A 422 -23.86 24.78 8.19
CA TYR A 422 -22.80 23.84 8.50
C TYR A 422 -22.76 23.48 9.98
N SER A 423 -22.29 22.29 10.31
CA SER A 423 -22.00 21.87 11.68
C SER A 423 -20.95 20.76 11.73
N TRP A 424 -20.12 20.74 12.78
CA TRP A 424 -19.15 19.68 13.07
C TRP A 424 -18.92 19.61 14.59
N GLU A 425 -18.31 18.53 15.07
CA GLU A 425 -17.98 18.35 16.50
C GLU A 425 -16.49 18.05 16.71
N CYS A 426 -16.00 18.28 17.93
CA CYS A 426 -14.65 17.89 18.35
C CYS A 426 -14.70 16.52 19.04
N LYS A 427 -14.07 15.50 18.43
CA LYS A 427 -14.12 14.11 18.91
C LYS A 427 -13.18 13.83 20.10
N LEU A 428 -12.04 14.52 20.15
CA LEU A 428 -11.03 14.39 21.21
C LEU A 428 -10.37 15.77 21.49
N PRO A 429 -10.26 16.23 22.75
CA PRO A 429 -9.58 17.48 23.07
C PRO A 429 -8.05 17.37 22.87
N LYS A 430 -7.42 18.43 22.33
CA LYS A 430 -5.98 18.43 22.02
C LYS A 430 -5.07 18.12 23.21
N GLN A 431 -5.47 18.50 24.43
CA GLN A 431 -4.75 18.13 25.66
C GLN A 431 -4.75 16.62 25.93
N GLN A 432 -5.84 15.90 25.62
CA GLN A 432 -5.89 14.45 25.80
C GLN A 432 -5.05 13.74 24.72
N ALA A 433 -5.08 14.23 23.48
CA ALA A 433 -4.19 13.75 22.42
C ALA A 433 -2.71 13.95 22.75
N ASN A 434 -2.35 15.07 23.42
CA ASN A 434 -0.98 15.27 23.90
C ASN A 434 -0.52 14.17 24.88
N TYR A 435 -1.41 13.57 25.67
CA TYR A 435 -1.05 12.44 26.55
C TYR A 435 -0.69 11.17 25.78
N LEU A 436 -1.43 10.85 24.70
CA LEU A 436 -1.05 9.78 23.76
C LEU A 436 0.32 10.08 23.14
N MET A 437 0.56 11.33 22.72
CA MET A 437 1.85 11.73 22.14
C MET A 437 3.02 11.71 23.14
N ASN A 438 2.81 12.09 24.40
CA ASN A 438 3.83 12.00 25.45
C ASN A 438 4.29 10.54 25.63
N ALA A 439 3.34 9.60 25.66
CA ALA A 439 3.65 8.17 25.71
C ALA A 439 4.34 7.67 24.43
N ALA A 440 3.77 7.94 23.25
CA ALA A 440 4.26 7.40 21.99
C ALA A 440 5.66 7.93 21.60
N GLN A 441 5.90 9.22 21.78
CA GLN A 441 7.23 9.81 21.56
C GLN A 441 8.21 9.44 22.67
N GLY A 442 7.73 9.36 23.92
CA GLY A 442 8.52 8.92 25.06
C GLY A 442 9.04 7.49 24.88
N ALA A 443 8.21 6.60 24.33
CA ALA A 443 8.56 5.22 23.99
C ALA A 443 9.69 5.13 22.95
N VAL A 444 9.58 5.86 21.83
CA VAL A 444 10.63 5.94 20.81
C VAL A 444 11.93 6.51 21.40
N TYR A 445 11.84 7.61 22.16
CA TYR A 445 13.02 8.24 22.75
C TYR A 445 13.72 7.36 23.80
N ALA A 446 12.93 6.71 24.67
CA ALA A 446 13.39 5.77 25.69
C ALA A 446 14.19 4.60 25.09
N SER A 447 13.70 4.06 23.97
CA SER A 447 14.36 3.02 23.18
C SER A 447 15.75 3.46 22.69
N LEU A 448 15.89 4.73 22.30
CA LEU A 448 17.15 5.31 21.80
C LEU A 448 18.15 5.71 22.90
N ILE A 449 17.81 5.52 24.19
CA ILE A 449 18.70 5.75 25.34
C ILE A 449 18.78 4.58 26.34
N ASN A 450 18.15 3.44 26.04
CA ASN A 450 18.05 2.27 26.94
C ASN A 450 17.51 2.61 28.35
N ALA A 451 16.47 3.43 28.40
CA ALA A 451 15.85 3.87 29.66
C ALA A 451 14.39 3.40 29.78
N PRO A 452 13.86 3.18 30.99
CA PRO A 452 12.44 2.92 31.18
C PRO A 452 11.57 4.14 30.84
N LEU A 453 10.38 3.88 30.30
CA LEU A 453 9.30 4.85 30.17
C LEU A 453 8.37 4.75 31.39
N LEU A 454 8.21 5.86 32.11
CA LEU A 454 7.37 5.95 33.31
C LEU A 454 6.28 7.01 33.11
N TYR A 455 5.03 6.64 33.39
CA TYR A 455 3.89 7.56 33.30
C TYR A 455 3.64 8.29 34.62
N VAL A 456 3.31 9.58 34.57
CA VAL A 456 2.90 10.38 35.74
C VAL A 456 1.60 11.11 35.46
N GLU A 457 0.79 11.34 36.50
CA GLU A 457 -0.43 12.14 36.38
C GLU A 457 -0.06 13.63 36.19
N PRO A 458 -0.93 14.47 35.58
CA PRO A 458 -0.59 15.87 35.32
C PRO A 458 -0.39 16.72 36.57
N ASP A 459 -0.95 16.30 37.71
CA ASP A 459 -1.02 17.05 38.97
C ASP A 459 -0.15 16.49 40.12
N LYS A 460 0.34 15.24 40.00
CA LYS A 460 1.15 14.54 41.03
C LYS A 460 1.93 13.35 40.44
N ILE A 461 3.00 12.96 41.10
CA ILE A 461 3.71 11.70 40.77
C ILE A 461 3.16 10.53 41.60
N PRO A 462 2.66 9.43 41.00
CA PRO A 462 2.15 8.26 41.73
C PRO A 462 3.23 7.52 42.55
N ASP A 463 2.84 6.92 43.68
CA ASP A 463 3.78 6.26 44.61
C ASP A 463 4.50 5.04 43.99
N CYS A 464 3.84 4.31 43.09
CA CYS A 464 4.46 3.22 42.33
C CYS A 464 5.59 3.70 41.40
N ILE A 465 5.53 4.94 40.93
CA ILE A 465 6.57 5.56 40.10
C ILE A 465 7.74 6.04 40.98
N LYS A 466 7.44 6.63 42.15
CA LYS A 466 8.45 7.02 43.15
C LYS A 466 9.28 5.83 43.62
N GLU A 467 8.64 4.70 43.94
CA GLU A 467 9.35 3.48 44.32
C GLU A 467 10.11 2.83 43.14
N ALA A 468 9.64 2.97 41.90
CA ALA A 468 10.40 2.53 40.72
C ALA A 468 11.68 3.35 40.51
N ILE A 469 11.58 4.69 40.52
CA ILE A 469 12.72 5.63 40.45
C ILE A 469 13.78 5.30 41.51
N LYS A 470 13.33 5.14 42.76
CA LYS A 470 14.14 4.82 43.94
C LYS A 470 14.83 3.46 43.85
N LYS A 471 14.14 2.41 43.36
CA LYS A 471 14.72 1.06 43.20
C LYS A 471 15.75 0.98 42.08
N LEU A 472 15.40 1.49 40.90
CA LEU A 472 16.28 1.48 39.73
C LEU A 472 17.50 2.40 39.90
N GLY A 473 17.45 3.32 40.86
CA GLY A 473 18.53 4.24 41.17
C GLY A 473 18.62 5.41 40.18
N ILE A 474 17.49 5.78 39.57
CA ILE A 474 17.40 6.83 38.54
C ILE A 474 17.76 8.19 39.13
N LYS A 475 18.53 8.98 38.37
CA LYS A 475 19.05 10.29 38.78
C LYS A 475 18.77 11.40 37.77
N ASN A 476 18.45 11.03 36.52
CA ASN A 476 18.13 11.98 35.46
C ASN A 476 16.80 11.67 34.78
N PHE A 477 16.14 12.72 34.30
CA PHE A 477 14.84 12.62 33.65
C PHE A 477 14.81 13.33 32.30
N TYR A 478 14.13 12.73 31.34
CA TYR A 478 13.68 13.36 30.11
C TYR A 478 12.16 13.53 30.20
N LEU A 479 11.68 14.76 30.38
CA LEU A 479 10.26 15.06 30.64
C LEU A 479 9.51 15.36 29.34
N PHE A 480 8.42 14.65 29.09
CA PHE A 480 7.49 14.86 27.97
C PHE A 480 6.16 15.39 28.52
N ASP A 481 5.91 16.69 28.32
CA ASP A 481 4.67 17.41 28.66
C ASP A 481 4.28 18.30 27.47
N ILE A 482 3.89 17.68 26.36
CA ILE A 482 3.51 18.40 25.14
C ILE A 482 2.35 19.37 25.46
N GLY A 483 2.59 20.66 25.18
CA GLY A 483 1.72 21.77 25.53
C GLY A 483 1.96 22.43 26.91
N ALA A 484 2.88 21.89 27.74
CA ALA A 484 3.27 22.42 29.05
C ALA A 484 2.09 22.66 30.01
N ASN A 485 1.32 21.61 30.32
CA ASN A 485 0.08 21.72 31.11
C ASN A 485 0.15 21.03 32.48
N SER A 486 1.29 20.42 32.84
CA SER A 486 1.47 19.73 34.13
C SER A 486 1.98 20.64 35.24
N SER A 487 1.81 20.19 36.49
CA SER A 487 2.43 20.80 37.68
C SER A 487 3.44 19.89 38.39
N VAL A 488 3.78 18.74 37.79
CA VAL A 488 4.69 17.75 38.41
C VAL A 488 6.18 18.09 38.27
N LYS A 489 6.55 19.07 37.44
CA LYS A 489 7.95 19.42 37.16
C LYS A 489 8.77 19.65 38.43
N ASP A 490 8.29 20.50 39.34
CA ASP A 490 8.98 20.81 40.60
C ASP A 490 9.13 19.57 41.50
N GLU A 491 8.20 18.61 41.42
CA GLU A 491 8.27 17.32 42.14
C GLU A 491 9.30 16.38 41.49
N ILE A 492 9.46 16.42 40.16
CA ILE A 492 10.51 15.69 39.42
C ILE A 492 11.90 16.26 39.72
N GLU A 493 12.07 17.59 39.67
CA GLU A 493 13.33 18.26 40.02
C GLU A 493 13.74 17.99 41.48
N GLY A 494 12.76 17.81 42.38
CA GLY A 494 12.98 17.39 43.76
C GLY A 494 13.44 15.93 43.95
N MET A 495 13.46 15.11 42.89
CA MET A 495 13.96 13.73 42.91
C MET A 495 15.24 13.52 42.09
N GLY A 496 15.57 14.43 41.18
CA GLY A 496 16.70 14.27 40.27
C GLY A 496 16.76 15.32 39.16
N ASN A 497 17.77 15.20 38.30
CA ASN A 497 18.13 16.20 37.31
C ASN A 497 17.33 16.04 36.00
N ILE A 498 16.45 17.00 35.67
CA ILE A 498 15.83 17.03 34.34
C ILE A 498 16.90 17.39 33.29
N LYS A 499 17.36 16.39 32.53
CA LYS A 499 18.31 16.54 31.42
C LYS A 499 17.70 17.34 30.28
N LYS A 500 16.40 17.15 30.01
CA LYS A 500 15.65 17.83 28.95
C LYS A 500 14.15 17.77 29.19
N GLU A 501 13.45 18.77 28.68
CA GLU A 501 12.00 18.96 28.74
C GLU A 501 11.48 19.16 27.30
N TYR A 502 10.38 18.49 26.97
CA TYR A 502 9.76 18.50 25.64
C TYR A 502 8.30 18.95 25.74
N ASN A 503 8.04 20.16 25.25
CA ASN A 503 6.72 20.79 25.28
C ASN A 503 6.08 20.90 23.88
N ASP A 504 6.76 20.43 22.84
CA ASP A 504 6.28 20.43 21.45
C ASP A 504 6.81 19.21 20.66
N LEU A 505 6.09 18.80 19.62
CA LEU A 505 6.45 17.66 18.77
C LEU A 505 7.68 17.91 17.88
N ILE A 506 7.92 19.15 17.45
CA ILE A 506 8.97 19.44 16.45
C ILE A 506 10.35 19.37 17.10
N SER A 507 10.50 19.77 18.37
CA SER A 507 11.75 19.60 19.13
C SER A 507 12.05 18.14 19.46
N ILE A 508 11.01 17.30 19.65
CA ILE A 508 11.14 15.84 19.78
C ILE A 508 11.65 15.22 18.48
N TYR A 509 10.95 15.44 17.36
CA TYR A 509 11.31 14.87 16.05
C TYR A 509 12.75 15.20 15.66
N LYS A 510 13.15 16.45 15.89
CA LYS A 510 14.51 16.92 15.62
C LYS A 510 15.55 16.31 16.55
N ASP A 511 15.22 15.87 17.76
CA ASP A 511 16.19 15.22 18.65
C ASP A 511 16.36 13.73 18.33
N ILE A 512 15.26 13.03 18.05
CA ILE A 512 15.26 11.65 17.55
C ILE A 512 16.17 11.56 16.31
N ARG A 513 15.85 12.36 15.27
CA ARG A 513 16.66 12.47 14.05
C ARG A 513 18.09 12.94 14.31
N ASN A 514 18.33 13.77 15.31
CA ASN A 514 19.70 14.15 15.67
C ASN A 514 20.48 13.03 16.37
N LYS A 515 19.83 12.04 16.98
CA LYS A 515 20.48 10.93 17.66
C LYS A 515 20.82 9.78 16.71
N THR A 516 19.92 9.46 15.77
CA THR A 516 20.05 8.33 14.82
C THR A 516 20.73 8.74 13.51
N LYS A 517 20.35 9.91 12.96
CA LYS A 517 20.73 10.47 11.64
C LYS A 517 19.92 9.96 10.44
N GLU A 518 18.88 9.16 10.68
CA GLU A 518 17.98 8.71 9.62
C GLU A 518 16.98 9.79 9.19
N ASN A 519 16.31 9.55 8.05
CA ASN A 519 15.28 10.43 7.49
C ASN A 519 13.90 9.76 7.43
N ASP A 520 13.81 8.47 7.74
CA ASP A 520 12.59 7.65 7.69
C ASP A 520 11.44 8.30 8.46
N ILE A 521 10.22 8.11 7.95
CA ILE A 521 9.00 8.72 8.50
C ILE A 521 7.96 7.63 8.74
N VAL A 522 7.53 7.47 9.99
CA VAL A 522 6.39 6.60 10.32
C VAL A 522 5.15 7.46 10.51
N PHE A 523 4.19 7.38 9.59
CA PHE A 523 2.87 7.99 9.71
C PHE A 523 1.88 7.05 10.41
N THR A 524 1.03 7.63 11.27
CA THR A 524 -0.15 6.95 11.82
C THR A 524 -1.22 7.99 12.18
N THR A 525 -2.34 7.55 12.75
CA THR A 525 -3.45 8.40 13.20
C THR A 525 -3.85 8.07 14.64
N ILE A 526 -4.50 9.01 15.30
CA ILE A 526 -5.19 8.83 16.59
C ILE A 526 -6.72 8.85 16.42
N ASP A 527 -7.25 8.67 15.21
CA ASP A 527 -8.62 8.20 15.07
C ASP A 527 -8.73 6.73 15.56
N PRO A 528 -9.80 6.41 16.31
CA PRO A 528 -10.23 5.04 16.59
C PRO A 528 -10.37 4.18 15.34
N TRP A 529 -9.93 2.93 15.40
CA TRP A 529 -10.00 2.00 14.27
C TRP A 529 -11.43 1.87 13.68
N THR A 530 -11.56 2.23 12.41
CA THR A 530 -12.76 2.07 11.59
C THR A 530 -12.84 0.64 11.07
N TYR A 531 -13.65 -0.19 11.72
CA TYR A 531 -13.82 -1.59 11.34
C TYR A 531 -14.79 -1.76 10.16
N TRP A 532 -14.61 -2.86 9.42
CA TRP A 532 -15.36 -3.21 8.22
C TRP A 532 -15.62 -4.72 8.16
N LEU A 533 -16.59 -5.14 7.35
CA LEU A 533 -17.01 -6.54 7.19
C LEU A 533 -16.79 -7.00 5.74
N VAL A 534 -16.43 -8.27 5.57
CA VAL A 534 -15.81 -8.83 4.34
C VAL A 534 -16.58 -8.47 3.07
N GLU A 535 -17.86 -8.84 3.00
CA GLU A 535 -18.73 -8.65 1.82
C GLU A 535 -19.23 -7.21 1.62
N LYS A 536 -18.73 -6.24 2.40
CA LYS A 536 -19.24 -4.85 2.42
C LYS A 536 -18.21 -3.79 2.03
N LEU A 537 -16.91 -4.07 2.19
CA LEU A 537 -15.75 -3.22 1.81
C LEU A 537 -15.91 -1.72 2.15
N LYS A 538 -16.46 -1.41 3.31
CA LYS A 538 -16.76 -0.03 3.75
C LYS A 538 -16.77 0.07 5.28
N PRO A 539 -16.71 1.29 5.86
CA PRO A 539 -16.92 1.51 7.29
C PRO A 539 -18.25 0.92 7.79
N GLU A 540 -18.19 0.09 8.83
CA GLU A 540 -19.36 -0.41 9.57
C GLU A 540 -19.45 0.16 11.00
N GLY A 541 -18.34 0.71 11.52
CA GLY A 541 -18.30 1.48 12.76
C GLY A 541 -16.86 1.78 13.21
N GLU A 542 -16.72 2.40 14.37
CA GLU A 542 -15.42 2.73 14.99
C GLU A 542 -15.24 1.96 16.31
N LYS A 543 -13.99 1.80 16.77
CA LYS A 543 -13.62 1.17 18.05
C LYS A 543 -12.81 2.13 18.91
N ASP A 544 -13.47 2.94 19.74
CA ASP A 544 -12.87 4.02 20.54
C ASP A 544 -11.71 3.61 21.47
N GLY A 545 -11.57 2.31 21.78
CA GLY A 545 -10.44 1.76 22.55
C GLY A 545 -9.28 1.20 21.74
N ALA A 546 -9.31 1.23 20.39
CA ALA A 546 -8.34 0.56 19.54
C ALA A 546 -7.63 1.53 18.58
N LEU A 547 -6.35 1.83 18.83
CA LEU A 547 -5.52 2.67 17.96
C LEU A 547 -4.38 1.87 17.30
N TYR A 548 -3.72 2.51 16.33
CA TYR A 548 -2.52 1.99 15.67
C TYR A 548 -1.21 2.49 16.32
N ILE A 549 -1.30 3.35 17.34
CA ILE A 549 -0.18 4.14 17.85
C ILE A 549 0.89 3.30 18.56
N GLY A 550 0.51 2.24 19.29
CA GLY A 550 1.46 1.30 19.90
C GLY A 550 2.36 0.60 18.87
N PRO A 551 1.80 -0.16 17.89
CA PRO A 551 2.57 -0.76 16.79
C PRO A 551 3.38 0.26 15.98
N ALA A 552 2.84 1.46 15.74
CA ALA A 552 3.56 2.51 15.02
C ALA A 552 4.75 3.08 15.81
N ALA A 553 4.65 3.21 17.14
CA ALA A 553 5.76 3.61 18.00
C ALA A 553 6.87 2.54 18.05
N TYR A 554 6.50 1.26 18.06
CA TYR A 554 7.45 0.14 17.97
C TYR A 554 8.19 0.15 16.61
N MET A 555 7.50 0.41 15.51
CA MET A 555 8.11 0.60 14.18
C MET A 555 9.06 1.80 14.16
N ALA A 556 8.62 2.95 14.68
CA ALA A 556 9.43 4.18 14.73
C ALA A 556 10.70 4.03 15.59
N ALA A 557 10.64 3.27 16.69
CA ALA A 557 11.82 2.92 17.48
C ALA A 557 12.83 2.06 16.69
N HIS A 558 12.34 1.15 15.85
CA HIS A 558 13.17 0.31 14.98
C HIS A 558 13.79 1.06 13.80
N HIS A 559 13.08 2.01 13.17
CA HIS A 559 13.63 2.91 12.14
C HIS A 559 14.42 4.09 12.73
N GLY A 560 14.39 4.29 14.05
CA GLY A 560 15.07 5.43 14.67
C GLY A 560 14.45 6.77 14.27
N ALA A 561 13.16 6.74 13.97
CA ALA A 561 12.41 7.72 13.20
C ALA A 561 11.44 8.53 14.09
N PRO A 562 11.09 9.77 13.72
CA PRO A 562 9.97 10.47 14.31
C PRO A 562 8.64 9.77 13.96
N LEU A 563 7.83 9.45 14.97
CA LEU A 563 6.46 9.01 14.77
C LEU A 563 5.56 10.23 14.52
N ILE A 564 4.99 10.35 13.32
CA ILE A 564 4.15 11.48 12.91
C ILE A 564 2.68 11.07 12.87
N VAL A 565 1.94 11.44 13.92
CA VAL A 565 0.48 11.36 13.94
C VAL A 565 -0.10 12.49 13.09
N VAL A 566 -0.82 12.15 12.02
CA VAL A 566 -1.33 13.13 11.03
C VAL A 566 -2.27 14.16 11.66
N ASP A 567 -3.11 13.75 12.62
CA ASP A 567 -4.07 14.60 13.32
C ASP A 567 -3.43 15.74 14.13
N MET A 568 -2.19 15.53 14.62
CA MET A 568 -1.52 16.49 15.50
C MET A 568 -1.02 17.75 14.77
N HIS A 569 -0.97 17.72 13.44
CA HIS A 569 -0.43 18.80 12.60
C HIS A 569 -1.50 19.36 11.68
N SER A 570 -1.73 20.68 11.71
CA SER A 570 -2.77 21.37 10.92
C SER A 570 -2.59 21.27 9.40
N GLN A 571 -1.40 20.94 8.92
CA GLN A 571 -1.14 20.64 7.51
C GLN A 571 -1.56 19.21 7.17
N LEU A 572 -0.99 18.21 7.85
CA LEU A 572 -1.26 16.80 7.58
C LEU A 572 -2.73 16.42 7.83
N SER A 573 -3.34 16.96 8.89
CA SER A 573 -4.75 16.75 9.23
C SER A 573 -5.73 17.34 8.20
N LYS A 574 -5.30 18.28 7.32
CA LYS A 574 -6.08 18.68 6.14
C LYS A 574 -5.82 17.76 4.97
N ALA A 575 -4.55 17.52 4.62
CA ALA A 575 -4.16 16.68 3.51
C ALA A 575 -4.83 15.29 3.55
N VAL A 576 -4.86 14.64 4.72
CA VAL A 576 -5.47 13.31 4.91
C VAL A 576 -7.01 13.29 4.78
N VAL A 577 -7.69 14.43 4.90
CA VAL A 577 -9.17 14.51 4.78
C VAL A 577 -9.61 14.05 3.40
N TRP A 578 -8.96 14.51 2.32
CA TRP A 578 -9.35 14.10 0.97
C TRP A 578 -9.17 12.59 0.79
N HIS A 579 -8.02 12.03 1.21
CA HIS A 579 -7.72 10.60 1.10
C HIS A 579 -8.77 9.74 1.82
N ASN A 580 -9.13 10.10 3.05
CA ASN A 580 -10.10 9.34 3.84
C ASN A 580 -11.53 9.52 3.31
N GLU A 581 -11.94 10.76 3.04
CA GLU A 581 -13.29 11.08 2.56
C GLU A 581 -13.55 10.53 1.16
N TRP A 582 -12.52 10.44 0.33
CA TRP A 582 -12.62 9.82 -0.98
C TRP A 582 -12.57 8.29 -0.87
N TRP A 583 -11.60 7.70 -0.14
CA TRP A 583 -11.51 6.23 -0.04
C TRP A 583 -12.77 5.60 0.59
N LYS A 584 -13.32 6.18 1.67
CA LYS A 584 -14.56 5.72 2.32
C LYS A 584 -15.79 5.70 1.39
N LYS A 585 -15.75 6.42 0.27
CA LYS A 585 -16.85 6.50 -0.72
C LYS A 585 -16.63 5.58 -1.93
N HIS A 586 -15.37 5.25 -2.28
CA HIS A 586 -15.02 4.54 -3.50
C HIS A 586 -14.39 3.15 -3.29
N ALA A 587 -14.09 2.70 -2.06
CA ALA A 587 -13.55 1.37 -1.77
C ALA A 587 -14.42 0.15 -2.20
N VAL A 588 -15.65 0.38 -2.68
CA VAL A 588 -16.56 -0.63 -3.25
C VAL A 588 -16.81 -0.37 -4.75
N ARG A 589 -15.93 0.38 -5.41
CA ARG A 589 -16.03 0.81 -6.81
C ARG A 589 -14.66 0.83 -7.46
N ASP A 590 -14.67 0.75 -8.78
CA ASP A 590 -13.54 1.19 -9.58
C ASP A 590 -13.78 2.65 -10.00
N GLU A 591 -13.14 3.57 -9.26
CA GLU A 591 -13.03 5.00 -9.56
C GLU A 591 -11.64 5.45 -9.11
N GLU A 592 -10.87 6.13 -9.98
CA GLU A 592 -9.45 6.44 -9.73
C GLU A 592 -9.22 7.70 -8.89
N PRO A 593 -8.12 7.77 -8.11
CA PRO A 593 -7.80 8.94 -7.29
C PRO A 593 -7.52 10.20 -8.15
N ASN A 594 -8.25 11.28 -7.86
CA ASN A 594 -8.15 12.53 -8.62
C ASN A 594 -6.73 13.13 -8.62
N VAL A 595 -6.19 13.36 -9.81
CA VAL A 595 -4.78 13.77 -10.04
C VAL A 595 -4.41 15.09 -9.36
N ALA A 596 -5.27 16.12 -9.44
CA ALA A 596 -5.02 17.38 -8.73
C ALA A 596 -4.96 17.21 -7.21
N SER A 597 -5.87 16.41 -6.66
CA SER A 597 -5.97 16.21 -5.21
C SER A 597 -4.79 15.40 -4.66
N MET A 598 -4.35 14.37 -5.39
CA MET A 598 -3.11 13.62 -5.09
C MET A 598 -1.89 14.54 -5.06
N TYR A 599 -1.70 15.37 -6.09
CA TYR A 599 -0.58 16.31 -6.16
C TYR A 599 -0.63 17.39 -5.05
N LEU A 600 -1.79 18.03 -4.85
CA LEU A 600 -1.92 19.15 -3.90
C LEU A 600 -1.81 18.69 -2.44
N THR A 601 -2.39 17.54 -2.08
CA THR A 601 -2.26 16.99 -0.72
C THR A 601 -0.85 16.47 -0.45
N GLY A 602 -0.25 15.72 -1.37
CA GLY A 602 1.15 15.29 -1.25
C GLY A 602 2.12 16.46 -1.16
N ARG A 603 1.83 17.57 -1.84
CA ARG A 603 2.58 18.83 -1.70
C ARG A 603 2.44 19.44 -0.31
N GLU A 604 1.24 19.50 0.28
CA GLU A 604 1.09 19.97 1.67
C GLU A 604 1.85 19.10 2.68
N VAL A 605 1.96 17.78 2.42
CA VAL A 605 2.81 16.87 3.23
C VAL A 605 4.29 17.22 3.08
N TYR A 606 4.82 17.36 1.86
CA TYR A 606 6.24 17.73 1.67
C TYR A 606 6.56 19.16 2.15
N ASP A 607 5.65 20.12 1.94
CA ASP A 607 5.76 21.48 2.51
C ASP A 607 5.81 21.46 4.05
N PHE A 608 5.18 20.48 4.71
CA PHE A 608 5.33 20.23 6.15
C PHE A 608 6.69 19.58 6.47
N LEU A 609 7.06 18.50 5.78
CA LEU A 609 8.29 17.73 6.04
C LEU A 609 9.55 18.59 5.85
N GLY A 610 9.67 19.33 4.75
CA GLY A 610 10.79 20.25 4.51
C GLY A 610 10.86 21.40 5.51
N LYS A 611 9.70 21.92 5.94
CA LYS A 611 9.59 22.96 6.99
C LYS A 611 10.04 22.49 8.37
N ILE A 612 9.84 21.21 8.71
CA ILE A 612 10.41 20.62 9.93
C ILE A 612 11.81 20.02 9.72
N GLY A 613 12.25 19.82 8.49
CA GLY A 613 13.59 19.32 8.14
C GLY A 613 13.69 17.80 8.18
N LEU A 614 12.69 17.10 7.63
CA LEU A 614 12.70 15.65 7.39
C LEU A 614 12.88 15.27 5.91
N ASP A 615 12.48 16.14 4.98
CA ASP A 615 12.90 16.11 3.56
C ASP A 615 14.37 16.56 3.46
N GLU A 616 15.24 15.72 2.91
CA GLU A 616 16.63 16.07 2.57
C GLU A 616 16.89 16.08 1.05
N PRO A 617 17.05 17.27 0.44
CA PRO A 617 17.21 17.41 -1.01
C PRO A 617 18.29 16.51 -1.64
N GLY A 618 17.85 15.55 -2.45
CA GLY A 618 18.71 14.59 -3.15
C GLY A 618 18.88 13.24 -2.44
N LYS A 619 18.08 12.96 -1.41
CA LYS A 619 17.73 11.61 -0.95
C LYS A 619 16.25 11.36 -1.26
N GLU A 620 15.86 10.09 -1.24
CA GLU A 620 14.47 9.64 -1.23
C GLU A 620 14.25 9.01 0.16
N GLU A 621 13.25 9.48 0.91
CA GLU A 621 12.95 8.95 2.26
C GLU A 621 12.13 7.65 2.20
N SER A 622 12.30 6.79 3.21
CA SER A 622 11.38 5.67 3.45
C SER A 622 10.19 6.15 4.29
N ILE A 623 8.97 5.96 3.77
CA ILE A 623 7.72 6.41 4.39
C ILE A 623 6.84 5.20 4.71
N ILE A 624 6.49 5.03 5.98
CA ILE A 624 5.70 3.89 6.48
C ILE A 624 4.38 4.37 7.06
N THR A 625 3.27 4.00 6.45
CA THR A 625 1.93 4.24 6.99
C THR A 625 1.47 3.04 7.82
N VAL A 626 1.33 3.21 9.14
CA VAL A 626 0.75 2.19 10.04
C VAL A 626 -0.68 2.61 10.39
N ALA A 627 -1.64 2.22 9.54
CA ALA A 627 -3.05 2.55 9.70
C ALA A 627 -3.97 1.67 8.84
N GLY A 628 -5.21 1.47 9.30
CA GLY A 628 -6.28 0.83 8.53
C GLY A 628 -6.71 1.65 7.32
N GLN A 629 -7.28 0.96 6.32
CA GLN A 629 -7.64 1.55 5.02
C GLN A 629 -8.65 2.71 5.10
N PHE A 630 -9.51 2.75 6.13
CA PHE A 630 -10.49 3.82 6.34
C PHE A 630 -10.03 4.90 7.31
N ASP A 631 -8.89 4.67 7.98
CA ASP A 631 -8.31 5.55 9.00
C ASP A 631 -7.20 6.43 8.41
N ILE A 632 -6.44 5.90 7.44
CA ILE A 632 -5.70 6.67 6.43
C ILE A 632 -6.00 6.03 5.07
N GLY A 633 -6.63 6.75 4.14
CA GLY A 633 -7.06 6.23 2.83
C GLY A 633 -5.90 5.76 1.94
N THR A 634 -6.09 4.67 1.20
CA THR A 634 -5.06 4.04 0.34
C THR A 634 -4.31 4.97 -0.64
N PRO A 635 -4.92 6.01 -1.25
CA PRO A 635 -4.18 6.89 -2.17
C PRO A 635 -3.06 7.72 -1.50
N TRP A 636 -3.07 7.81 -0.15
CA TRP A 636 -2.04 8.49 0.65
C TRP A 636 -0.64 7.95 0.36
N ASP A 637 -0.50 6.64 0.16
CA ASP A 637 0.82 6.02 -0.07
C ASP A 637 1.24 6.16 -1.55
N ARG A 638 0.27 6.02 -2.47
CA ARG A 638 0.50 6.07 -3.92
C ARG A 638 0.93 7.46 -4.42
N MET A 639 0.59 8.54 -3.70
CA MET A 639 1.02 9.90 -4.08
C MET A 639 2.51 10.17 -3.87
N PHE A 640 3.19 9.39 -3.00
CA PHE A 640 4.62 9.55 -2.68
C PHE A 640 5.57 8.83 -3.64
N ALA A 641 5.06 7.90 -4.47
CA ALA A 641 5.88 7.16 -5.42
C ALA A 641 6.65 8.11 -6.36
N GLY A 642 7.97 7.93 -6.41
CA GLY A 642 8.91 8.73 -7.21
C GLY A 642 9.60 9.87 -6.45
N VAL A 643 9.18 10.17 -5.22
CA VAL A 643 9.93 11.06 -4.29
C VAL A 643 10.31 10.38 -2.96
N ALA A 644 9.68 9.23 -2.66
CA ALA A 644 9.96 8.39 -1.50
C ALA A 644 9.73 6.90 -1.82
N TYR A 645 10.22 6.03 -0.94
CA TYR A 645 9.84 4.63 -0.87
C TYR A 645 8.70 4.48 0.13
N ALA A 646 7.46 4.53 -0.36
CA ALA A 646 6.26 4.46 0.48
C ALA A 646 5.77 3.01 0.63
N GLY A 647 5.40 2.63 1.86
CA GLY A 647 4.80 1.34 2.18
C GLY A 647 3.78 1.43 3.32
N ARG A 648 2.84 0.49 3.36
CA ARG A 648 1.77 0.45 4.36
C ARG A 648 1.72 -0.86 5.13
N ILE A 649 1.60 -0.76 6.46
CA ILE A 649 1.19 -1.86 7.34
C ILE A 649 -0.26 -1.61 7.81
N MET A 650 -1.17 -2.56 7.55
CA MET A 650 -2.62 -2.37 7.77
C MET A 650 -3.35 -3.64 8.24
N GLY A 651 -4.62 -3.46 8.61
CA GLY A 651 -5.51 -4.47 9.15
C GLY A 651 -6.20 -3.95 10.40
N THR A 652 -6.57 -4.82 11.34
CA THR A 652 -6.80 -4.42 12.73
C THR A 652 -5.47 -4.01 13.41
N PRO A 653 -5.47 -3.30 14.56
CA PRO A 653 -4.26 -3.09 15.35
C PRO A 653 -3.52 -4.38 15.75
N VAL A 654 -4.25 -5.49 15.89
CA VAL A 654 -3.66 -6.81 16.15
C VAL A 654 -2.90 -7.30 14.91
N ASP A 655 -3.48 -7.15 13.71
CA ASP A 655 -2.81 -7.49 12.45
C ASP A 655 -1.53 -6.65 12.24
N THR A 656 -1.59 -5.34 12.51
CA THR A 656 -0.41 -4.48 12.36
C THR A 656 0.69 -4.82 13.37
N SER A 657 0.36 -5.22 14.61
CA SER A 657 1.37 -5.57 15.62
C SER A 657 2.28 -6.73 15.19
N TYR A 658 1.71 -7.84 14.70
CA TYR A 658 2.53 -8.97 14.25
C TYR A 658 3.12 -8.74 12.85
N TRP A 659 2.51 -7.90 11.99
CA TRP A 659 3.09 -7.59 10.67
C TRP A 659 4.31 -6.66 10.80
N VAL A 660 4.25 -5.62 11.65
CA VAL A 660 5.42 -4.83 12.05
C VAL A 660 6.53 -5.75 12.58
N ALA A 661 6.22 -6.66 13.50
CA ALA A 661 7.19 -7.64 14.00
C ALA A 661 7.72 -8.58 12.90
N ARG A 662 6.90 -8.98 11.92
CA ARG A 662 7.30 -9.81 10.78
C ARG A 662 8.27 -9.09 9.85
N SER A 663 8.11 -7.78 9.62
CA SER A 663 9.06 -6.96 8.85
C SER A 663 10.39 -6.80 9.59
N ILE A 664 10.35 -6.35 10.85
CA ILE A 664 11.52 -6.15 11.72
C ILE A 664 12.36 -7.43 11.84
N PHE A 665 11.70 -8.56 12.12
CA PHE A 665 12.37 -9.85 12.28
C PHE A 665 12.47 -10.66 11.00
N TYR A 666 12.13 -10.12 9.82
CA TYR A 666 12.24 -10.84 8.54
C TYR A 666 13.61 -11.52 8.36
N PRO A 667 14.76 -10.87 8.68
CA PRO A 667 16.08 -11.51 8.61
C PRO A 667 16.27 -12.74 9.51
N ALA A 668 15.42 -12.92 10.54
CA ALA A 668 15.39 -14.08 11.42
C ALA A 668 14.28 -15.07 11.03
N VAL A 669 13.03 -14.63 10.89
CA VAL A 669 11.86 -15.49 10.66
C VAL A 669 11.82 -16.12 9.26
N ILE A 670 12.49 -15.55 8.25
CA ILE A 670 12.60 -16.20 6.93
C ILE A 670 13.28 -17.58 7.01
N PHE A 671 14.09 -17.85 8.05
CA PHE A 671 14.68 -19.16 8.33
C PHE A 671 13.74 -20.16 9.02
N ALA A 672 12.46 -19.84 9.17
CA ALA A 672 11.39 -20.82 9.41
C ALA A 672 10.85 -21.41 8.10
N ASN A 673 10.92 -20.64 7.00
CA ASN A 673 10.37 -21.03 5.70
C ASN A 673 11.11 -22.26 5.12
N PRO A 674 10.40 -23.35 4.78
CA PRO A 674 11.01 -24.54 4.18
C PRO A 674 11.79 -24.27 2.88
N ALA A 675 11.47 -23.19 2.15
CA ALA A 675 12.18 -22.76 0.94
C ALA A 675 13.67 -22.49 1.17
N LEU A 676 14.07 -22.12 2.40
CA LEU A 676 15.47 -21.88 2.79
C LEU A 676 16.22 -23.15 3.19
N ASN A 677 15.63 -24.34 3.03
CA ASN A 677 16.37 -25.60 3.15
C ASN A 677 17.51 -25.66 2.12
N LYS A 678 18.74 -25.83 2.59
CA LYS A 678 19.94 -25.92 1.74
C LYS A 678 19.96 -27.17 0.85
N ASP A 679 19.24 -28.22 1.25
CA ASP A 679 19.02 -29.43 0.44
C ASP A 679 17.82 -29.29 -0.53
N GLY A 680 17.12 -28.16 -0.52
CA GLY A 680 15.92 -27.88 -1.34
C GLY A 680 14.64 -28.59 -0.86
N ILE A 681 13.57 -28.41 -1.65
CA ILE A 681 12.23 -28.97 -1.42
C ILE A 681 11.61 -29.50 -2.72
N TYR A 682 10.49 -30.21 -2.61
CA TYR A 682 9.72 -30.71 -3.75
C TYR A 682 8.41 -29.95 -3.95
N LEU A 683 8.25 -29.30 -5.10
CA LEU A 683 7.07 -28.53 -5.48
C LEU A 683 6.42 -29.12 -6.74
N ILE A 684 5.10 -28.98 -6.86
CA ILE A 684 4.35 -29.33 -8.07
C ILE A 684 4.71 -28.31 -9.15
N ASN A 685 5.17 -28.76 -10.31
CA ASN A 685 5.55 -27.87 -11.41
C ASN A 685 4.73 -28.15 -12.66
N GLY A 686 4.37 -27.09 -13.39
CA GLY A 686 3.45 -27.13 -14.51
C GLY A 686 3.95 -27.89 -15.74
N SER A 687 3.01 -28.46 -16.50
CA SER A 687 3.28 -29.16 -17.74
C SER A 687 3.82 -28.23 -18.82
N LYS A 688 4.60 -28.80 -19.74
CA LYS A 688 5.09 -28.12 -20.96
C LYS A 688 4.52 -28.82 -22.19
N SER A 689 4.05 -28.04 -23.14
CA SER A 689 3.45 -28.48 -24.39
C SER A 689 3.86 -27.64 -25.60
N ILE A 690 3.70 -28.25 -26.78
CA ILE A 690 3.83 -27.66 -28.11
C ILE A 690 2.59 -28.02 -28.96
N ARG A 691 2.33 -27.28 -30.04
CA ARG A 691 1.37 -27.69 -31.08
C ARG A 691 2.12 -28.40 -32.21
N LEU A 692 1.68 -29.61 -32.56
CA LEU A 692 2.21 -30.32 -33.73
C LEU A 692 1.67 -29.71 -35.04
N PRO A 693 2.32 -29.93 -36.21
CA PRO A 693 1.79 -29.50 -37.51
C PRO A 693 0.41 -30.07 -37.88
N SER A 694 -0.08 -31.06 -37.15
CA SER A 694 -1.45 -31.60 -37.24
C SER A 694 -2.48 -30.86 -36.36
N GLY A 695 -2.07 -29.80 -35.66
CA GLY A 695 -2.86 -29.08 -34.65
C GLY A 695 -2.92 -29.75 -33.27
N LEU A 696 -2.61 -31.04 -33.18
CA LEU A 696 -2.65 -31.78 -31.91
C LEU A 696 -1.70 -31.16 -30.87
N LEU A 697 -2.24 -30.88 -29.68
CA LEU A 697 -1.46 -30.55 -28.50
C LEU A 697 -0.59 -31.76 -28.11
N LYS A 698 0.73 -31.54 -27.99
CA LYS A 698 1.64 -32.54 -27.45
C LYS A 698 2.24 -32.01 -26.15
N ILE A 699 1.82 -32.58 -25.03
CA ILE A 699 2.53 -32.46 -23.76
C ILE A 699 3.90 -33.14 -23.93
N ILE A 700 4.97 -32.34 -23.85
CA ILE A 700 6.37 -32.78 -23.92
C ILE A 700 6.99 -32.99 -22.52
N LYS A 701 6.35 -32.43 -21.49
CA LYS A 701 6.65 -32.70 -20.07
C LYS A 701 5.32 -32.64 -19.28
N PRO A 702 4.90 -33.69 -18.57
CA PRO A 702 3.70 -33.63 -17.74
C PRO A 702 3.91 -32.69 -16.53
N SER A 703 2.82 -32.25 -15.90
CA SER A 703 2.89 -31.60 -14.59
C SER A 703 3.20 -32.70 -13.56
N GLN A 704 4.16 -32.43 -12.68
CA GLN A 704 4.70 -33.41 -11.73
C GLN A 704 5.45 -32.69 -10.61
N GLU A 705 5.77 -33.40 -9.53
CA GLU A 705 6.68 -32.87 -8.50
C GLU A 705 8.12 -32.79 -9.04
N GLU A 706 8.80 -31.70 -8.73
CA GLU A 706 10.20 -31.45 -9.07
C GLU A 706 10.95 -30.83 -7.89
N HIS A 707 12.27 -30.97 -7.88
CA HIS A 707 13.15 -30.48 -6.83
C HIS A 707 13.61 -29.04 -7.14
N PHE A 708 13.53 -28.17 -6.14
CA PHE A 708 13.92 -26.76 -6.22
C PHE A 708 14.71 -26.34 -4.99
N VAL A 709 15.69 -25.45 -5.15
CA VAL A 709 16.46 -24.85 -4.04
C VAL A 709 16.24 -23.34 -4.06
N TYR A 710 15.81 -22.76 -2.94
CA TYR A 710 15.38 -21.36 -2.85
C TYR A 710 14.31 -20.99 -3.91
N PRO A 711 13.15 -21.68 -3.93
CA PRO A 711 12.10 -21.46 -4.92
C PRO A 711 11.38 -20.12 -4.78
N VAL A 712 11.11 -19.51 -5.93
CA VAL A 712 10.08 -18.50 -6.15
C VAL A 712 8.98 -19.13 -7.02
N LEU A 713 7.72 -18.91 -6.64
CA LEU A 713 6.55 -19.42 -7.36
C LEU A 713 6.08 -18.41 -8.40
N ASN A 714 5.62 -18.90 -9.56
CA ASN A 714 5.21 -18.09 -10.70
C ASN A 714 3.87 -18.61 -11.27
N SER A 715 2.89 -17.73 -11.40
CA SER A 715 1.52 -18.07 -11.83
C SER A 715 1.03 -17.12 -12.93
N TRP A 716 1.27 -17.50 -14.18
CA TRP A 716 0.95 -16.68 -15.36
C TRP A 716 -0.32 -17.19 -16.04
N ILE A 717 -1.42 -16.43 -15.99
CA ILE A 717 -2.73 -16.84 -16.52
C ILE A 717 -3.25 -15.84 -17.56
N THR A 718 -3.47 -14.58 -17.17
CA THR A 718 -3.51 -13.45 -18.12
C THR A 718 -2.26 -12.62 -17.91
N TYR A 719 -1.56 -12.28 -18.98
CA TYR A 719 -0.23 -11.65 -18.93
C TYR A 719 0.16 -11.19 -20.35
N CYS A 720 1.13 -10.29 -20.47
CA CYS A 720 1.62 -9.85 -21.77
C CYS A 720 2.60 -10.87 -22.38
N HIS A 721 2.63 -10.97 -23.71
CA HIS A 721 3.53 -11.85 -24.43
C HIS A 721 4.10 -11.21 -25.70
N ARG A 722 5.34 -10.69 -25.61
CA ARG A 722 6.10 -10.13 -26.74
C ARG A 722 5.41 -8.91 -27.36
N PHE A 723 4.88 -8.03 -26.52
CA PHE A 723 4.00 -6.94 -26.92
C PHE A 723 4.66 -5.99 -27.94
N ASN A 724 5.77 -5.33 -27.60
CA ASN A 724 6.42 -4.43 -28.54
C ASN A 724 7.13 -5.16 -29.68
N GLU A 725 7.55 -6.42 -29.54
CA GLU A 725 8.02 -7.20 -30.69
C GLU A 725 6.88 -7.47 -31.68
N ARG A 726 5.71 -7.93 -31.23
CA ARG A 726 4.63 -8.47 -32.08
C ARG A 726 3.40 -7.58 -32.14
N ALA A 727 2.78 -7.31 -30.98
CA ALA A 727 1.55 -6.55 -30.84
C ALA A 727 1.63 -5.16 -31.47
N SER A 728 2.79 -4.51 -31.40
CA SER A 728 3.05 -3.23 -32.07
C SER A 728 2.66 -3.24 -33.56
N LYS A 729 2.94 -4.36 -34.25
CA LYS A 729 2.58 -4.59 -35.65
C LYS A 729 1.10 -4.90 -35.85
N TYR A 730 0.45 -5.48 -34.85
CA TYR A 730 -0.99 -5.64 -34.83
C TYR A 730 -1.63 -4.26 -34.65
N TRP A 731 -1.54 -3.69 -33.44
CA TRP A 731 -2.15 -2.43 -33.02
C TRP A 731 -1.89 -1.28 -34.00
N GLY A 732 -0.61 -1.02 -34.30
CA GLY A 732 -0.14 -0.01 -35.28
C GLY A 732 0.81 1.03 -34.69
N PHE A 733 1.13 0.92 -33.40
CA PHE A 733 2.01 1.82 -32.63
C PHE A 733 2.97 0.98 -31.77
N ASN A 734 4.05 1.58 -31.26
CA ASN A 734 4.83 0.97 -30.19
C ASN A 734 4.37 1.59 -28.85
N TYR A 735 4.28 0.79 -27.80
CA TYR A 735 4.19 1.34 -26.45
C TYR A 735 5.54 1.95 -26.06
N THR A 736 5.50 3.17 -25.54
CA THR A 736 6.61 3.85 -24.87
C THR A 736 6.07 4.21 -23.49
N CYS A 737 6.79 3.86 -22.44
CA CYS A 737 6.33 4.00 -21.06
C CYS A 737 6.50 5.46 -20.56
N ALA A 738 5.94 5.78 -19.40
CA ALA A 738 5.92 7.13 -18.83
C ALA A 738 7.33 7.73 -18.65
N SER A 739 8.32 6.90 -18.31
CA SER A 739 9.74 7.30 -18.23
C SER A 739 10.43 7.48 -19.59
N GLY A 740 9.70 7.38 -20.71
CA GLY A 740 10.21 7.55 -22.07
C GLY A 740 10.89 6.33 -22.70
N VAL A 741 11.02 5.20 -21.98
CA VAL A 741 11.64 3.98 -22.53
C VAL A 741 10.69 3.30 -23.50
N THR A 742 11.22 2.78 -24.61
CA THR A 742 10.46 1.91 -25.54
C THR A 742 10.89 0.44 -25.38
N PRO A 743 10.11 -0.39 -24.64
CA PRO A 743 10.34 -1.83 -24.46
C PRO A 743 10.56 -2.59 -25.77
N TYR A 744 11.21 -3.74 -25.70
CA TYR A 744 11.83 -4.49 -26.81
C TYR A 744 12.93 -3.73 -27.57
N TYR A 745 12.69 -2.49 -27.96
CA TYR A 745 13.48 -1.78 -28.98
C TYR A 745 14.75 -1.15 -28.42
N GLU A 746 14.67 -0.50 -27.27
CA GLU A 746 15.69 0.43 -26.78
C GLU A 746 16.88 -0.25 -26.07
N PRO A 747 18.14 0.14 -26.38
CA PRO A 747 19.31 -0.38 -25.66
C PRO A 747 19.29 -0.03 -24.17
N SER A 748 19.68 -0.97 -23.32
CA SER A 748 19.96 -0.70 -21.91
C SER A 748 21.47 -0.53 -21.70
N ASN A 749 21.86 0.41 -20.84
CA ASN A 749 23.23 0.58 -20.38
C ASN A 749 23.57 -0.31 -19.17
N HIS A 750 22.60 -1.03 -18.59
CA HIS A 750 22.82 -1.88 -17.41
C HIS A 750 23.29 -3.29 -17.82
N PRO A 751 24.32 -3.85 -17.16
CA PRO A 751 24.78 -5.23 -17.42
C PRO A 751 23.78 -6.33 -17.06
N ILE A 752 22.83 -6.08 -16.14
CA ILE A 752 21.80 -7.06 -15.75
C ILE A 752 20.85 -7.37 -16.91
N ASP A 753 20.68 -6.45 -17.86
CA ASP A 753 19.80 -6.62 -19.02
C ASP A 753 20.48 -7.37 -20.18
N ASN A 754 21.76 -7.71 -20.04
CA ASN A 754 22.51 -8.39 -21.10
C ASN A 754 21.88 -9.75 -21.46
N ASN A 755 21.56 -9.89 -22.75
CA ASN A 755 20.94 -11.05 -23.41
C ASN A 755 19.52 -11.39 -22.93
N VAL A 756 18.77 -10.43 -22.36
CA VAL A 756 17.37 -10.63 -21.97
C VAL A 756 16.46 -11.01 -23.17
N LEU A 757 16.70 -10.43 -24.34
CA LEU A 757 15.97 -10.73 -25.59
C LEU A 757 16.63 -11.81 -26.48
N ALA A 758 17.65 -12.52 -26.00
CA ALA A 758 18.45 -13.41 -26.84
C ALA A 758 17.66 -14.62 -27.38
N LYS A 759 16.59 -15.05 -26.68
CA LYS A 759 15.65 -16.07 -27.18
C LYS A 759 15.01 -15.68 -28.52
N TYR A 760 14.78 -14.39 -28.73
CA TYR A 760 14.17 -13.82 -29.94
C TYR A 760 15.23 -13.33 -30.96
N GLY A 761 16.50 -13.71 -30.77
CA GLY A 761 17.59 -13.40 -31.70
C GLY A 761 18.20 -12.00 -31.54
N LYS A 762 17.83 -11.25 -30.49
CA LYS A 762 18.37 -9.92 -30.20
C LYS A 762 19.36 -10.00 -29.02
N TYR A 763 20.65 -9.79 -29.31
CA TYR A 763 21.77 -10.03 -28.39
C TYR A 763 22.37 -8.72 -27.85
N GLY A 764 22.86 -8.73 -26.61
CA GLY A 764 23.34 -7.55 -25.87
C GLY A 764 22.35 -7.04 -24.82
N SER A 765 22.65 -5.90 -24.19
CA SER A 765 21.74 -5.24 -23.23
C SER A 765 20.68 -4.40 -23.94
N TYR A 766 19.42 -4.73 -23.69
CA TYR A 766 18.23 -4.02 -24.15
C TYR A 766 17.22 -3.99 -23.00
N TRP A 767 16.37 -2.97 -22.94
CA TRP A 767 15.18 -3.07 -22.10
C TRP A 767 14.32 -4.25 -22.57
N PRO A 768 13.70 -5.02 -21.66
CA PRO A 768 12.91 -6.19 -22.02
C PRO A 768 11.67 -5.80 -22.84
N ASP A 769 10.96 -6.81 -23.34
CA ASP A 769 9.65 -6.68 -23.96
C ASP A 769 8.61 -7.31 -23.05
N LEU A 770 7.44 -6.70 -22.91
CA LEU A 770 6.38 -7.11 -21.98
C LEU A 770 6.02 -8.59 -22.25
N THR A 771 6.57 -9.45 -21.39
CA THR A 771 6.59 -10.91 -21.50
C THR A 771 6.86 -11.51 -20.12
N GLU A 772 6.07 -11.16 -19.09
CA GLU A 772 6.44 -11.40 -17.68
C GLU A 772 6.80 -12.87 -17.43
N SER A 773 6.02 -13.78 -18.02
CA SER A 773 6.23 -15.24 -17.98
C SER A 773 7.60 -15.75 -18.47
N GLU A 774 8.43 -14.89 -19.06
CA GLU A 774 9.81 -15.19 -19.47
C GLU A 774 10.84 -14.23 -18.86
N ILE A 775 10.49 -12.95 -18.69
CA ILE A 775 11.40 -11.90 -18.20
C ILE A 775 11.55 -11.90 -16.67
N VAL A 776 10.45 -12.00 -15.92
CA VAL A 776 10.49 -12.14 -14.45
C VAL A 776 11.33 -13.37 -14.05
N PRO A 777 11.13 -14.57 -14.63
CA PRO A 777 12.01 -15.71 -14.42
C PRO A 777 13.45 -15.57 -14.93
N PHE A 778 13.77 -14.59 -15.79
CA PHE A 778 15.14 -14.32 -16.25
C PHE A 778 15.91 -13.54 -15.18
N TYR A 779 15.33 -12.46 -14.64
CA TYR A 779 15.97 -11.67 -13.61
C TYR A 779 16.10 -12.43 -12.28
N LEU A 780 15.04 -13.11 -11.83
CA LEU A 780 15.10 -13.92 -10.61
C LEU A 780 16.16 -15.04 -10.68
N ARG A 781 16.41 -15.62 -11.86
CA ARG A 781 17.52 -16.57 -12.07
C ARG A 781 18.91 -15.91 -12.00
N LYS A 782 19.05 -14.62 -12.32
CA LYS A 782 20.30 -13.87 -12.10
C LYS A 782 20.55 -13.58 -10.62
N ALA A 783 19.50 -13.43 -9.81
CA ALA A 783 19.57 -13.41 -8.34
C ALA A 783 19.83 -14.80 -7.71
N GLY A 784 19.84 -15.87 -8.52
CA GLY A 784 20.12 -17.24 -8.12
C GLY A 784 18.92 -18.07 -7.66
N TYR A 785 17.69 -17.54 -7.73
CA TYR A 785 16.48 -18.29 -7.35
C TYR A 785 16.18 -19.44 -8.33
N SER A 786 15.66 -20.55 -7.77
CA SER A 786 14.94 -21.54 -8.59
C SER A 786 13.52 -21.06 -8.85
N ILE A 787 12.95 -21.33 -10.04
CA ILE A 787 11.60 -20.87 -10.40
C ILE A 787 10.69 -22.07 -10.63
N ALA A 788 9.66 -22.22 -9.80
CA ALA A 788 8.57 -23.18 -9.95
C ALA A 788 7.35 -22.48 -10.57
N PHE A 789 6.56 -23.21 -11.36
CA PHE A 789 5.42 -22.64 -12.09
C PHE A 789 4.14 -23.44 -11.84
N THR A 790 3.06 -22.77 -11.44
CA THR A 790 1.71 -23.36 -11.32
C THR A 790 0.65 -22.36 -11.74
N THR A 791 -0.39 -22.86 -12.42
CA THR A 791 -1.56 -22.05 -12.83
C THR A 791 -2.87 -22.58 -12.24
N ASN A 792 -2.90 -23.84 -11.82
CA ASN A 792 -4.07 -24.43 -11.16
C ASN A 792 -4.10 -24.15 -9.64
N PHE A 793 -5.26 -23.77 -9.13
CA PHE A 793 -5.49 -23.39 -7.72
C PHE A 793 -4.85 -24.35 -6.71
N SER A 794 -5.25 -25.62 -6.73
CA SER A 794 -4.81 -26.60 -5.73
C SER A 794 -3.29 -26.85 -5.79
N ALA A 795 -2.69 -26.77 -6.98
CA ALA A 795 -1.24 -26.90 -7.13
C ALA A 795 -0.48 -25.66 -6.61
N THR A 796 -1.04 -24.45 -6.79
CA THR A 796 -0.48 -23.22 -6.26
C THR A 796 -0.59 -23.16 -4.72
N MET A 797 -1.76 -23.44 -4.14
CA MET A 797 -1.95 -23.41 -2.68
C MET A 797 -1.07 -24.46 -1.97
N GLU A 798 -1.01 -25.69 -2.51
CA GLU A 798 -0.11 -26.75 -2.01
C GLU A 798 1.37 -26.33 -2.06
N ASN A 799 1.80 -25.62 -3.12
CA ASN A 799 3.17 -25.11 -3.21
C ASN A 799 3.47 -23.97 -2.22
N LEU A 800 2.52 -23.07 -1.99
CA LEU A 800 2.64 -22.00 -0.99
C LEU A 800 2.81 -22.61 0.41
N ASN A 801 1.98 -23.60 0.76
CA ASN A 801 2.03 -24.33 2.02
C ASN A 801 3.30 -25.17 2.21
N ARG A 802 3.99 -25.53 1.11
CA ARG A 802 5.30 -26.20 1.12
C ARG A 802 6.48 -25.24 1.29
N GLY A 803 6.23 -23.93 1.30
CA GLY A 803 7.22 -22.87 1.47
C GLY A 803 7.82 -22.39 0.14
N VAL A 804 7.65 -21.10 -0.16
CA VAL A 804 8.36 -20.38 -1.22
C VAL A 804 8.79 -19.00 -0.71
N ILE A 805 9.80 -18.39 -1.35
CA ILE A 805 10.37 -17.10 -0.91
C ILE A 805 9.49 -15.93 -1.38
N MET A 806 9.00 -16.01 -2.61
CA MET A 806 8.01 -15.09 -3.17
C MET A 806 7.03 -15.88 -4.04
N TRP A 807 5.84 -15.31 -4.23
CA TRP A 807 4.87 -15.70 -5.25
C TRP A 807 4.61 -14.48 -6.14
N LEU A 808 4.84 -14.65 -7.45
CA LEU A 808 4.56 -13.65 -8.46
C LEU A 808 3.49 -14.19 -9.40
N GLU A 809 2.44 -13.42 -9.64
CA GLU A 809 1.30 -13.87 -10.43
C GLU A 809 0.69 -12.75 -11.31
N CYS A 810 0.07 -13.14 -12.41
CA CYS A 810 -0.81 -12.26 -13.15
C CYS A 810 -2.02 -13.05 -13.65
N THR A 811 -3.21 -12.64 -13.20
CA THR A 811 -4.50 -13.24 -13.52
C THR A 811 -5.63 -12.19 -13.45
N HIS A 812 -6.89 -12.60 -13.64
CA HIS A 812 -8.01 -11.71 -13.35
C HIS A 812 -8.25 -11.65 -11.84
N GLY A 813 -8.11 -10.46 -11.24
CA GLY A 813 -8.60 -10.17 -9.91
C GLY A 813 -10.03 -9.59 -9.92
N TRP A 814 -10.66 -9.56 -8.76
CA TRP A 814 -11.98 -8.95 -8.53
C TRP A 814 -12.15 -8.61 -7.05
N HIS A 815 -12.74 -7.48 -6.70
CA HIS A 815 -12.92 -7.06 -5.29
C HIS A 815 -14.10 -7.76 -4.59
N GLY A 816 -15.13 -8.18 -5.33
CA GLY A 816 -16.40 -8.62 -4.77
C GLY A 816 -16.35 -9.91 -3.95
N GLU A 817 -17.42 -10.17 -3.21
CA GLU A 817 -17.55 -11.22 -2.18
C GLU A 817 -16.50 -11.11 -1.07
N SER A 818 -15.26 -11.56 -1.30
CA SER A 818 -14.16 -11.44 -0.33
C SER A 818 -12.83 -11.02 -0.95
N GLY A 819 -12.86 -10.51 -2.20
CA GLY A 819 -11.73 -10.53 -3.11
C GLY A 819 -11.62 -11.91 -3.78
N ALA A 820 -11.17 -11.96 -5.04
CA ALA A 820 -11.02 -13.21 -5.78
C ALA A 820 -9.89 -13.16 -6.83
N LEU A 821 -9.36 -14.33 -7.17
CA LEU A 821 -8.37 -14.55 -8.24
C LEU A 821 -8.81 -15.69 -9.16
N SER A 822 -8.66 -15.50 -10.46
CA SER A 822 -8.87 -16.54 -11.48
C SER A 822 -7.72 -17.56 -11.50
N PHE A 823 -8.02 -18.85 -11.42
CA PHE A 823 -7.04 -19.93 -11.57
C PHE A 823 -7.37 -20.84 -12.75
N TRP A 824 -6.36 -21.47 -13.36
CA TRP A 824 -6.54 -22.34 -14.52
C TRP A 824 -7.39 -23.57 -14.16
N ASP A 825 -8.52 -23.72 -14.86
CA ASP A 825 -9.43 -24.84 -14.77
C ASP A 825 -9.50 -25.56 -16.14
N PRO A 826 -9.01 -26.82 -16.25
CA PRO A 826 -9.05 -27.59 -17.49
C PRO A 826 -10.46 -28.04 -17.90
N TYR A 827 -11.47 -27.89 -17.05
CA TYR A 827 -12.86 -28.27 -17.32
C TYR A 827 -13.76 -27.04 -17.52
N GLY A 828 -13.43 -25.93 -16.84
CA GLY A 828 -14.00 -24.60 -17.09
C GLY A 828 -15.47 -24.44 -16.68
N VAL A 829 -15.99 -23.22 -16.88
CA VAL A 829 -17.41 -22.91 -16.69
C VAL A 829 -18.25 -23.72 -17.69
N PRO A 830 -19.42 -24.28 -17.31
CA PRO A 830 -20.34 -24.92 -18.25
C PRO A 830 -20.63 -24.01 -19.45
N GLY A 831 -20.10 -24.38 -20.61
CA GLY A 831 -19.89 -23.44 -21.72
C GLY A 831 -21.16 -22.76 -22.21
N PHE A 832 -20.98 -21.58 -22.82
CA PHE A 832 -22.02 -20.76 -23.44
C PHE A 832 -23.10 -21.61 -24.15
N PHE A 833 -24.38 -21.42 -23.77
CA PHE A 833 -25.54 -22.30 -24.06
C PHE A 833 -25.65 -23.65 -23.30
N GLY A 834 -24.91 -23.85 -22.21
CA GLY A 834 -24.94 -25.10 -21.43
C GLY A 834 -24.26 -26.28 -22.13
N ILE A 835 -23.43 -26.01 -23.13
CA ILE A 835 -22.71 -27.04 -23.90
C ILE A 835 -21.35 -27.28 -23.22
N ASN A 836 -21.18 -28.46 -22.63
CA ASN A 836 -19.89 -28.87 -22.06
C ASN A 836 -18.92 -29.26 -23.19
N ILE A 837 -18.11 -28.30 -23.67
CA ILE A 837 -17.15 -28.51 -24.76
C ILE A 837 -15.88 -29.17 -24.22
N THR A 838 -15.96 -30.45 -23.85
CA THR A 838 -14.79 -31.28 -23.52
C THR A 838 -13.93 -31.51 -24.77
N LEU A 839 -13.04 -30.57 -25.08
CA LEU A 839 -12.01 -30.72 -26.10
C LEU A 839 -11.06 -31.87 -25.71
N PRO A 840 -10.70 -32.79 -26.63
CA PRO A 840 -10.04 -34.05 -26.30
C PRO A 840 -8.56 -33.95 -25.90
N THR A 841 -8.04 -32.74 -25.67
CA THR A 841 -6.68 -32.48 -25.16
C THR A 841 -6.71 -31.28 -24.22
N VAL A 842 -6.39 -31.49 -22.95
CA VAL A 842 -6.26 -30.41 -21.95
C VAL A 842 -5.08 -30.69 -21.02
N GLU A 843 -4.35 -29.64 -20.66
CA GLU A 843 -3.34 -29.64 -19.60
C GLU A 843 -3.99 -29.26 -18.26
N PRO A 844 -3.89 -30.08 -17.19
CA PRO A 844 -4.53 -29.76 -15.90
C PRO A 844 -3.88 -28.60 -15.15
N ASN A 845 -2.58 -28.40 -15.34
CA ASN A 845 -1.77 -27.36 -14.70
C ASN A 845 -0.57 -27.06 -15.64
N PRO A 846 -0.76 -26.27 -16.72
CA PRO A 846 0.33 -25.83 -17.58
C PRO A 846 1.24 -24.83 -16.85
N TRP A 847 2.50 -24.71 -17.26
CA TRP A 847 3.45 -23.78 -16.62
C TRP A 847 3.13 -22.29 -16.88
N ARG A 848 2.29 -22.00 -17.87
CA ARG A 848 1.60 -20.73 -18.10
C ARG A 848 0.30 -20.97 -18.87
N GLY A 849 -0.67 -20.07 -18.72
CA GLY A 849 -1.90 -20.08 -19.51
C GLY A 849 -1.64 -19.99 -21.02
N TYR A 850 -2.65 -20.33 -21.82
CA TYR A 850 -2.62 -20.17 -23.27
C TYR A 850 -4.04 -20.13 -23.83
N GLU A 851 -4.21 -19.47 -24.95
CA GLU A 851 -5.53 -19.21 -25.53
C GLU A 851 -6.09 -20.39 -26.35
N ILE A 852 -7.39 -20.34 -26.68
CA ILE A 852 -8.13 -21.45 -27.29
C ILE A 852 -9.03 -20.96 -28.41
N PHE A 853 -8.94 -21.61 -29.58
CA PHE A 853 -9.82 -21.35 -30.71
C PHE A 853 -10.47 -22.66 -31.17
N LEU A 854 -11.79 -22.64 -31.33
CA LEU A 854 -12.62 -23.86 -31.48
C LEU A 854 -12.23 -24.87 -32.60
N PRO A 855 -11.48 -24.54 -33.67
CA PRO A 855 -10.74 -25.50 -34.48
C PRO A 855 -9.27 -25.62 -34.01
N GLY A 856 -8.99 -26.63 -33.18
CA GLY A 856 -7.76 -26.75 -32.37
C GLY A 856 -6.38 -26.85 -33.04
N TRP A 857 -6.24 -26.55 -34.35
CA TRP A 857 -4.94 -26.19 -34.94
C TRP A 857 -4.57 -24.71 -34.72
N LEU A 858 -5.55 -23.90 -34.33
CA LEU A 858 -5.41 -22.49 -33.94
C LEU A 858 -5.46 -22.27 -32.43
N ASP A 859 -5.48 -23.33 -31.62
CA ASP A 859 -5.26 -23.24 -30.17
C ASP A 859 -3.79 -22.93 -29.82
N GLY A 860 -3.60 -22.35 -28.65
CA GLY A 860 -2.31 -22.13 -28.00
C GLY A 860 -1.72 -23.39 -27.37
N SER A 861 -0.54 -23.18 -26.79
CA SER A 861 0.21 -24.15 -25.99
C SER A 861 1.22 -23.39 -25.13
N THR A 862 1.89 -24.05 -24.19
CA THR A 862 2.83 -23.33 -23.32
C THR A 862 4.08 -22.80 -24.05
N GLU A 863 4.39 -23.33 -25.25
CA GLU A 863 5.44 -22.80 -26.14
C GLU A 863 5.03 -21.45 -26.74
N GLU A 864 3.88 -21.43 -27.41
CA GLU A 864 3.29 -20.28 -28.09
C GLU A 864 1.85 -20.08 -27.55
N PRO A 865 1.67 -19.14 -26.59
CA PRO A 865 0.39 -18.96 -25.89
C PRO A 865 -0.57 -18.03 -26.62
N ASP A 866 -0.03 -16.99 -27.28
CA ASP A 866 -0.72 -16.02 -28.15
C ASP A 866 -1.09 -16.70 -29.46
N VAL A 867 -2.39 -16.84 -29.72
CA VAL A 867 -2.96 -17.44 -30.94
C VAL A 867 -4.28 -16.81 -31.38
N LEU A 868 -4.94 -16.04 -30.51
CA LEU A 868 -6.05 -15.16 -30.82
C LEU A 868 -5.54 -13.72 -30.95
N SER A 869 -6.46 -12.79 -31.09
CA SER A 869 -6.22 -11.36 -31.11
C SER A 869 -7.51 -10.74 -30.59
N GLN A 870 -7.39 -9.88 -29.59
CA GLN A 870 -8.46 -9.02 -29.14
C GLN A 870 -8.95 -8.21 -30.33
N SER A 871 -10.19 -8.44 -30.72
CA SER A 871 -10.78 -7.83 -31.91
C SER A 871 -10.90 -6.33 -31.68
N LYS A 872 -10.16 -5.54 -32.47
CA LYS A 872 -10.22 -4.06 -32.50
C LYS A 872 -11.60 -3.45 -32.79
N LEU A 873 -12.60 -4.28 -33.06
CA LEU A 873 -14.01 -3.92 -33.22
C LEU A 873 -14.83 -4.13 -31.94
N LEU A 874 -14.40 -5.03 -31.06
CA LEU A 874 -15.25 -5.70 -30.07
C LEU A 874 -14.60 -5.92 -28.69
N GLY A 875 -13.30 -5.64 -28.51
CA GLY A 875 -12.62 -5.78 -27.22
C GLY A 875 -12.45 -7.23 -26.73
N ILE A 876 -12.62 -8.23 -27.60
CA ILE A 876 -12.63 -9.65 -27.20
C ILE A 876 -11.83 -10.55 -28.16
N ASP A 877 -11.20 -11.57 -27.58
CA ASP A 877 -10.29 -12.50 -28.24
C ASP A 877 -11.06 -13.45 -29.17
N ILE A 878 -11.22 -13.07 -30.45
CA ILE A 878 -12.01 -13.85 -31.41
C ILE A 878 -11.38 -13.96 -32.81
N VAL A 879 -10.31 -13.23 -33.08
CA VAL A 879 -9.62 -13.28 -34.39
C VAL A 879 -8.38 -14.16 -34.24
N PRO A 880 -8.18 -15.24 -35.00
CA PRO A 880 -7.01 -16.10 -34.79
C PRO A 880 -5.73 -15.47 -35.34
N ALA A 881 -4.83 -14.98 -34.46
CA ALA A 881 -3.56 -14.34 -34.80
C ALA A 881 -2.75 -15.13 -35.84
N ARG A 882 -2.63 -16.45 -35.65
CA ARG A 882 -1.88 -17.38 -36.53
C ARG A 882 -2.31 -17.36 -38.01
N LEU A 883 -3.46 -16.78 -38.36
CA LEU A 883 -3.83 -16.52 -39.74
C LEU A 883 -2.90 -15.50 -40.44
N SER A 884 -2.21 -14.62 -39.70
CA SER A 884 -1.24 -13.66 -40.23
C SER A 884 0.05 -14.29 -40.77
N ASP A 885 0.36 -15.52 -40.35
CA ASP A 885 1.57 -16.24 -40.74
C ASP A 885 1.41 -16.99 -42.07
N LEU A 886 0.18 -17.32 -42.45
CA LEU A 886 -0.13 -18.04 -43.68
C LEU A 886 0.05 -17.12 -44.91
N PRO A 887 1.10 -17.32 -45.76
CA PRO A 887 1.49 -16.31 -46.76
C PRO A 887 0.42 -16.02 -47.81
N ILE A 888 -0.47 -16.98 -48.07
CA ILE A 888 -1.56 -16.89 -49.05
C ILE A 888 -2.66 -15.93 -48.58
N ILE A 889 -2.94 -15.86 -47.28
CA ILE A 889 -4.05 -15.07 -46.74
C ILE A 889 -3.60 -13.76 -46.07
N LYS A 890 -2.32 -13.59 -45.74
CA LYS A 890 -1.74 -12.38 -45.11
C LYS A 890 -2.14 -11.05 -45.76
N ASN A 891 -2.34 -11.02 -47.08
CA ASN A 891 -2.73 -9.80 -47.81
C ASN A 891 -4.25 -9.63 -48.01
N THR A 892 -5.06 -10.62 -47.61
CA THR A 892 -6.53 -10.60 -47.70
C THR A 892 -7.14 -9.79 -46.55
N LEU A 893 -8.46 -9.55 -46.58
CA LEU A 893 -9.17 -8.89 -45.48
C LEU A 893 -8.98 -9.64 -44.14
N LEU A 894 -9.09 -10.97 -44.15
CA LEU A 894 -8.91 -11.81 -42.95
C LEU A 894 -7.48 -11.72 -42.40
N GLY A 895 -6.46 -11.85 -43.26
CA GLY A 895 -5.05 -11.76 -42.85
C GLY A 895 -4.60 -10.35 -42.44
N LYS A 896 -5.41 -9.31 -42.68
CA LYS A 896 -5.23 -7.95 -42.19
C LYS A 896 -6.00 -7.65 -40.89
N MET A 897 -6.94 -8.53 -40.52
CA MET A 897 -7.66 -8.45 -39.23
C MET A 897 -7.00 -9.32 -38.15
N ALA A 898 -6.20 -10.31 -38.55
CA ALA A 898 -5.46 -11.19 -37.66
C ALA A 898 -4.02 -10.71 -37.43
N GLY A 899 -3.51 -10.94 -36.22
CA GLY A 899 -2.10 -10.85 -35.88
C GLY A 899 -1.91 -10.79 -34.37
N TYR A 900 -0.87 -11.44 -33.87
CA TYR A 900 -0.46 -11.49 -32.47
C TYR A 900 -0.63 -10.12 -31.79
N ASP A 901 -1.49 -10.03 -30.78
CA ASP A 901 -1.85 -8.77 -30.10
C ASP A 901 -1.14 -8.60 -28.75
N GLY A 902 -0.36 -9.60 -28.34
CA GLY A 902 0.50 -9.58 -27.16
C GLY A 902 -0.21 -9.73 -25.82
N ASN A 903 -1.51 -10.03 -25.77
CA ASN A 903 -2.26 -10.16 -24.53
C ASN A 903 -2.88 -11.55 -24.39
N ILE A 904 -2.44 -12.33 -23.40
CA ILE A 904 -2.95 -13.68 -23.20
C ILE A 904 -4.23 -13.63 -22.36
N ILE A 905 -5.34 -14.22 -22.85
CA ILE A 905 -6.56 -14.47 -22.04
C ILE A 905 -7.15 -13.14 -21.52
N THR A 906 -7.75 -12.29 -22.37
CA THR A 906 -8.12 -10.91 -21.93
C THR A 906 -9.37 -10.85 -21.07
N VAL A 907 -10.52 -11.36 -21.54
CA VAL A 907 -11.79 -11.35 -20.77
C VAL A 907 -12.70 -12.53 -21.15
N LEU A 908 -13.16 -12.61 -22.40
CA LEU A 908 -14.34 -13.41 -22.74
C LEU A 908 -14.02 -14.89 -23.01
N PHE A 909 -13.06 -15.18 -23.88
CA PHE A 909 -12.66 -16.57 -24.19
C PHE A 909 -11.65 -17.11 -23.18
N GLY A 910 -10.87 -16.24 -22.53
CA GLY A 910 -9.99 -16.59 -21.42
C GLY A 910 -10.71 -17.27 -20.26
N ARG A 911 -11.83 -16.71 -19.80
CA ARG A 911 -12.69 -17.27 -18.73
C ARG A 911 -13.32 -18.64 -19.04
N LEU A 912 -13.15 -19.20 -20.25
CA LEU A 912 -13.49 -20.59 -20.55
C LEU A 912 -12.44 -21.61 -20.03
N ARG A 913 -11.28 -21.12 -19.57
CA ARG A 913 -10.19 -21.89 -18.97
C ARG A 913 -9.76 -21.43 -17.59
N THR A 914 -10.51 -20.52 -16.99
CA THR A 914 -10.31 -20.14 -15.59
C THR A 914 -11.55 -20.44 -14.75
N LYS A 915 -11.33 -20.52 -13.44
CA LYS A 915 -12.36 -20.47 -12.41
C LYS A 915 -11.87 -19.49 -11.35
N ASP A 916 -12.74 -18.58 -10.93
CA ASP A 916 -12.45 -17.66 -9.84
C ASP A 916 -12.52 -18.39 -8.48
N TYR A 917 -11.57 -18.09 -7.59
CA TYR A 917 -11.51 -18.54 -6.20
C TYR A 917 -11.41 -17.33 -5.30
N THR A 918 -12.16 -17.34 -4.20
CA THR A 918 -12.34 -16.17 -3.32
C THR A 918 -11.32 -16.14 -2.18
N GLY A 919 -11.23 -15.00 -1.48
CA GLY A 919 -10.46 -14.88 -0.23
C GLY A 919 -10.85 -15.94 0.81
N TYR A 920 -12.15 -16.30 0.87
CA TYR A 920 -12.61 -17.42 1.70
C TYR A 920 -12.07 -18.80 1.24
N ASP A 921 -11.96 -19.04 -0.07
CA ASP A 921 -11.41 -20.31 -0.59
C ASP A 921 -9.90 -20.41 -0.32
N MET A 922 -9.20 -19.27 -0.33
CA MET A 922 -7.76 -19.20 -0.04
C MET A 922 -7.46 -19.31 1.47
N ASP A 923 -8.28 -18.72 2.33
CA ASP A 923 -8.24 -18.89 3.80
C ASP A 923 -8.43 -20.37 4.20
N GLU A 924 -9.36 -21.09 3.56
CA GLU A 924 -9.57 -22.53 3.79
C GLU A 924 -8.45 -23.42 3.21
N ALA A 925 -7.74 -22.97 2.16
CA ALA A 925 -6.72 -23.76 1.44
C ALA A 925 -5.27 -23.53 1.91
N LEU A 926 -4.97 -22.41 2.57
CA LEU A 926 -3.61 -22.04 2.97
C LEU A 926 -3.28 -22.46 4.41
N GLY A 927 -2.01 -22.83 4.61
CA GLY A 927 -1.37 -22.93 5.92
C GLY A 927 -0.55 -21.67 6.21
N ASN A 928 0.52 -21.82 6.99
CA ASN A 928 1.55 -20.78 7.09
C ASN A 928 2.36 -20.72 5.77
N ILE A 929 2.55 -19.52 5.23
CA ILE A 929 3.42 -19.26 4.05
C ILE A 929 4.76 -18.60 4.43
N HIS A 930 5.06 -18.54 5.74
CA HIS A 930 6.39 -18.34 6.31
C HIS A 930 7.17 -17.12 5.77
N SER A 931 6.61 -15.91 5.87
CA SER A 931 7.22 -14.67 5.39
C SER A 931 7.47 -14.62 3.87
N CYS A 932 6.61 -15.26 3.07
CA CYS A 932 6.61 -15.14 1.62
C CYS A 932 6.30 -13.69 1.17
N GLY A 933 7.00 -13.18 0.16
CA GLY A 933 6.60 -11.96 -0.55
C GLY A 933 5.52 -12.24 -1.59
N PHE A 934 4.62 -11.29 -1.84
CA PHE A 934 3.61 -11.37 -2.90
C PHE A 934 3.72 -10.18 -3.86
N ASN A 935 3.54 -10.41 -5.15
CA ASN A 935 3.44 -9.37 -6.17
C ASN A 935 2.51 -9.85 -7.29
N ALA A 936 1.47 -9.07 -7.58
CA ALA A 936 0.43 -9.41 -8.54
C ALA A 936 0.25 -8.30 -9.60
N GLY A 937 0.05 -8.72 -10.85
CA GLY A 937 -0.57 -7.89 -11.90
C GLY A 937 -2.11 -7.92 -11.88
N SER A 938 -2.72 -8.48 -10.83
CA SER A 938 -4.16 -8.70 -10.72
C SER A 938 -4.88 -7.49 -10.11
N CYS A 939 -5.81 -6.92 -10.90
CA CYS A 939 -6.66 -5.79 -10.52
C CYS A 939 -7.50 -6.02 -9.24
N LEU A 940 -7.85 -4.95 -8.53
CA LEU A 940 -8.96 -4.90 -7.55
C LEU A 940 -8.85 -5.88 -6.36
N ILE A 941 -7.69 -6.49 -6.09
CA ILE A 941 -7.55 -7.45 -4.97
C ILE A 941 -7.12 -6.80 -3.66
N SER A 942 -6.55 -5.60 -3.67
CA SER A 942 -6.15 -4.95 -2.41
C SER A 942 -7.35 -4.49 -1.59
N ASN A 943 -7.13 -4.22 -0.30
CA ASN A 943 -8.15 -3.85 0.68
C ASN A 943 -9.33 -4.84 0.89
N THR A 944 -9.29 -6.00 0.22
CA THR A 944 -10.25 -7.10 0.39
C THR A 944 -9.86 -8.05 1.53
N TYR A 945 -10.70 -9.06 1.79
CA TYR A 945 -10.34 -10.13 2.73
C TYR A 945 -9.28 -11.08 2.17
N LEU A 946 -9.17 -11.26 0.85
CA LEU A 946 -8.07 -11.95 0.19
C LEU A 946 -6.71 -11.32 0.55
N HIS A 947 -6.59 -9.99 0.53
CA HIS A 947 -5.37 -9.29 1.00
C HIS A 947 -5.09 -9.64 2.48
N LEU A 948 -6.07 -9.46 3.38
CA LEU A 948 -5.90 -9.80 4.80
C LEU A 948 -5.57 -11.28 5.05
N THR A 949 -6.11 -12.19 4.24
CA THR A 949 -5.80 -13.62 4.27
C THR A 949 -4.32 -13.83 3.98
N LEU A 950 -3.78 -13.25 2.91
CA LEU A 950 -2.36 -13.36 2.60
C LEU A 950 -1.47 -12.76 3.71
N VAL A 951 -1.86 -11.65 4.36
CA VAL A 951 -1.15 -11.11 5.54
C VAL A 951 -1.16 -12.11 6.70
N ARG A 952 -2.34 -12.64 7.05
CA ARG A 952 -2.53 -13.55 8.19
C ARG A 952 -1.80 -14.86 8.01
N HIS A 953 -1.91 -15.47 6.84
CA HIS A 953 -1.18 -16.71 6.52
C HIS A 953 0.34 -16.49 6.45
N GLY A 954 0.82 -15.25 6.49
CA GLY A 954 2.20 -14.93 6.82
C GLY A 954 2.96 -14.25 5.69
N SER A 955 2.29 -13.64 4.72
CA SER A 955 2.97 -12.77 3.76
C SER A 955 3.61 -11.57 4.48
N VAL A 956 4.83 -11.22 4.09
CA VAL A 956 5.56 -10.10 4.71
C VAL A 956 5.48 -8.79 3.91
N PHE A 957 5.27 -8.88 2.59
CA PHE A 957 4.94 -7.73 1.76
C PHE A 957 4.05 -8.15 0.58
N GLN A 958 3.25 -7.21 0.06
CA GLN A 958 2.37 -7.38 -1.09
C GLN A 958 2.49 -6.16 -2.02
N VAL A 959 2.80 -6.38 -3.30
CA VAL A 959 2.63 -5.39 -4.39
C VAL A 959 1.35 -5.76 -5.12
N ILE A 960 0.27 -4.99 -4.94
CA ILE A 960 -1.08 -5.34 -5.40
C ILE A 960 -1.93 -4.08 -5.65
N ASP A 961 -2.90 -4.18 -6.55
CA ASP A 961 -3.72 -3.03 -6.94
C ASP A 961 -5.03 -2.92 -6.13
N PRO A 962 -5.38 -1.74 -5.60
CA PRO A 962 -6.73 -1.40 -5.16
C PRO A 962 -7.74 -1.13 -6.28
N TRP A 963 -7.28 -0.90 -7.52
CA TRP A 963 -8.07 -0.46 -8.68
C TRP A 963 -7.97 -1.43 -9.87
N GLU A 964 -8.64 -1.12 -10.99
CA GLU A 964 -8.31 -1.67 -12.31
C GLU A 964 -6.88 -1.28 -12.72
N THR A 965 -6.06 -2.29 -13.03
CA THR A 965 -4.67 -2.15 -13.51
C THR A 965 -4.62 -2.23 -15.04
N SER A 966 -3.71 -1.49 -15.67
CA SER A 966 -3.50 -1.52 -17.12
C SER A 966 -2.56 -2.68 -17.53
N TRP A 967 -2.56 -3.07 -18.81
CA TRP A 967 -1.66 -4.12 -19.31
C TRP A 967 -0.17 -3.72 -19.23
N TYR A 968 0.13 -2.43 -19.03
CA TYR A 968 1.50 -1.95 -18.99
C TYR A 968 2.21 -2.21 -17.65
N SER A 969 1.45 -2.47 -16.57
CA SER A 969 1.95 -3.02 -15.30
C SER A 969 2.88 -4.24 -15.44
N ALA A 970 2.71 -5.03 -16.51
CA ALA A 970 3.64 -6.10 -16.89
C ALA A 970 5.11 -5.61 -16.90
N PHE A 971 5.38 -4.41 -17.39
CA PHE A 971 6.71 -3.81 -17.38
C PHE A 971 7.15 -3.39 -15.96
N ALA A 972 6.25 -2.83 -15.14
CA ALA A 972 6.54 -2.52 -13.75
C ALA A 972 6.89 -3.79 -12.94
N MET A 973 6.20 -4.91 -13.20
CA MET A 973 6.47 -6.22 -12.57
C MET A 973 7.82 -6.82 -13.01
N GLU A 974 8.16 -6.68 -14.30
CA GLU A 974 9.48 -7.04 -14.82
C GLU A 974 10.60 -6.21 -14.18
N MET A 975 10.37 -4.90 -13.98
CA MET A 975 11.34 -4.01 -13.33
C MET A 975 11.45 -4.29 -11.83
N PHE A 976 10.37 -4.66 -11.14
CA PHE A 976 10.43 -5.15 -9.76
C PHE A 976 11.33 -6.39 -9.65
N ALA A 977 11.11 -7.41 -10.49
CA ALA A 977 11.92 -8.63 -10.50
C ALA A 977 13.39 -8.38 -10.85
N ARG A 978 13.65 -7.39 -11.72
CA ARG A 978 14.99 -6.89 -12.08
C ARG A 978 15.70 -6.20 -10.92
N ASP A 979 15.01 -5.36 -10.18
CA ASP A 979 15.60 -4.55 -9.12
C ASP A 979 15.83 -5.36 -7.83
N ILE A 980 14.95 -6.32 -7.51
CA ILE A 980 15.26 -7.39 -6.54
C ILE A 980 16.51 -8.17 -6.98
N ALA A 981 16.71 -8.39 -8.28
CA ALA A 981 17.91 -9.03 -8.83
C ALA A 981 19.14 -8.11 -8.96
N LEU A 982 19.00 -6.81 -8.66
CA LEU A 982 20.11 -5.89 -8.38
C LEU A 982 20.41 -5.77 -6.87
N GLY A 983 19.58 -6.37 -6.02
CA GLY A 983 19.72 -6.33 -4.56
C GLY A 983 19.15 -5.06 -3.93
N LYS A 984 18.16 -4.42 -4.56
CA LYS A 984 17.35 -3.35 -3.97
C LYS A 984 16.39 -3.89 -2.89
N THR A 985 15.76 -3.00 -2.11
CA THR A 985 14.62 -3.32 -1.23
C THR A 985 13.34 -3.55 -2.05
N ALA A 986 12.29 -4.06 -1.40
CA ALA A 986 10.98 -4.21 -2.01
C ALA A 986 10.30 -2.85 -2.30
N GLY A 987 10.45 -1.86 -1.41
CA GLY A 987 9.96 -0.50 -1.63
C GLY A 987 10.68 0.22 -2.77
N GLU A 988 12.02 0.12 -2.82
CA GLU A 988 12.81 0.59 -3.96
C GLU A 988 12.32 -0.05 -5.28
N ALA A 989 12.21 -1.38 -5.31
CA ALA A 989 11.82 -2.13 -6.51
C ALA A 989 10.40 -1.81 -6.98
N PHE A 990 9.47 -1.54 -6.05
CA PHE A 990 8.13 -1.05 -6.34
C PHE A 990 8.15 0.37 -6.93
N THR A 991 8.76 1.34 -6.23
CA THR A 991 8.79 2.75 -6.66
C THR A 991 9.47 2.90 -8.03
N ASN A 992 10.57 2.18 -8.29
CA ASN A 992 11.21 2.18 -9.59
C ASN A 992 10.33 1.55 -10.68
N GLY A 993 9.60 0.47 -10.38
CA GLY A 993 8.67 -0.18 -11.30
C GLY A 993 7.51 0.72 -11.71
N ILE A 994 6.74 1.24 -10.74
CA ILE A 994 5.53 2.04 -11.01
C ILE A 994 5.85 3.38 -11.68
N MET A 995 7.03 3.95 -11.43
CA MET A 995 7.52 5.16 -12.12
C MET A 995 7.86 4.94 -13.60
N HIS A 996 7.93 3.70 -14.08
CA HIS A 996 7.98 3.45 -15.52
C HIS A 996 6.59 3.54 -16.18
N THR A 997 5.50 3.17 -15.51
CA THR A 997 4.20 2.93 -16.15
C THR A 997 3.13 3.98 -15.84
N GLY A 998 3.08 4.50 -14.60
CA GLY A 998 2.00 5.39 -14.14
C GLY A 998 2.39 6.85 -13.85
N ILE A 999 1.43 7.61 -13.32
CA ILE A 999 1.62 9.00 -12.89
C ILE A 999 2.54 9.08 -11.67
N GLY A 1000 3.57 9.91 -11.76
CA GLY A 1000 4.41 10.31 -10.63
C GLY A 1000 3.99 11.68 -10.12
N TYR A 1001 3.00 11.72 -9.21
CA TYR A 1001 2.30 12.95 -8.82
C TYR A 1001 3.24 14.09 -8.35
N LEU A 1002 4.15 13.79 -7.42
CA LEU A 1002 5.06 14.80 -6.85
C LEU A 1002 6.30 15.06 -7.73
N THR A 1003 6.71 14.08 -8.54
CA THR A 1003 7.72 14.29 -9.60
C THR A 1003 7.21 15.09 -10.80
N LYS A 1004 5.88 15.30 -10.89
CA LYS A 1004 5.16 15.91 -12.02
C LYS A 1004 5.33 15.14 -13.34
N GLN A 1005 5.55 13.82 -13.25
CA GLN A 1005 5.42 12.90 -14.39
C GLN A 1005 3.93 12.72 -14.72
N TRP A 1006 3.38 13.70 -15.43
CA TRP A 1006 2.03 13.66 -15.98
C TRP A 1006 1.92 12.59 -17.07
N TRP A 1007 0.89 11.78 -16.98
CA TRP A 1007 0.67 10.62 -17.85
C TRP A 1007 -0.82 10.44 -18.13
N TRP A 1008 -1.13 9.72 -19.21
CA TRP A 1008 -2.51 9.57 -19.69
C TRP A 1008 -3.21 8.40 -19.01
N ASP A 1009 -2.50 7.28 -18.83
CA ASP A 1009 -2.90 6.09 -18.08
C ASP A 1009 -3.01 6.45 -16.59
N ILE A 1010 -4.23 6.29 -16.06
CA ILE A 1010 -4.57 6.46 -14.63
C ILE A 1010 -4.89 5.14 -13.95
N LYS A 1011 -4.88 4.02 -14.68
CA LYS A 1011 -5.11 2.68 -14.16
C LYS A 1011 -3.86 2.11 -13.47
N GLU A 1012 -2.66 2.59 -13.82
CA GLU A 1012 -1.39 2.24 -13.15
C GLU A 1012 -1.25 2.87 -11.73
N ASN A 1013 -2.07 2.39 -10.79
CA ASN A 1013 -2.15 2.87 -9.40
C ASN A 1013 -1.81 1.82 -8.31
N VAL A 1014 -1.29 0.65 -8.70
CA VAL A 1014 -0.69 -0.39 -7.83
C VAL A 1014 0.00 0.18 -6.58
N CYS A 1015 -0.25 -0.41 -5.42
CA CYS A 1015 0.31 0.00 -4.13
C CYS A 1015 1.25 -1.05 -3.52
N TYR A 1016 2.18 -0.59 -2.68
CA TYR A 1016 3.04 -1.45 -1.86
C TYR A 1016 2.57 -1.51 -0.40
N PHE A 1017 2.33 -2.72 0.09
CA PHE A 1017 1.93 -3.00 1.46
C PHE A 1017 3.01 -3.86 2.11
N GLY A 1018 3.58 -3.41 3.22
CA GLY A 1018 4.83 -3.88 3.76
C GLY A 1018 5.71 -2.73 4.21
N ASP A 1019 6.96 -3.05 4.48
CA ASP A 1019 8.00 -2.16 4.97
C ASP A 1019 8.95 -1.83 3.81
N PRO A 1020 9.09 -0.55 3.39
CA PRO A 1020 9.79 -0.18 2.17
C PRO A 1020 11.28 -0.54 2.20
N ASP A 1021 11.89 -0.63 3.39
CA ASP A 1021 13.29 -0.99 3.58
C ASP A 1021 13.51 -2.52 3.60
N LEU A 1022 12.44 -3.31 3.50
CA LEU A 1022 12.53 -4.78 3.49
C LEU A 1022 13.30 -5.26 2.26
N LYS A 1023 14.50 -5.78 2.52
CA LYS A 1023 15.34 -6.48 1.56
C LYS A 1023 14.96 -7.96 1.53
N VAL A 1024 14.50 -8.47 0.39
CA VAL A 1024 14.12 -9.89 0.24
C VAL A 1024 15.34 -10.79 0.32
N TRP A 1025 15.27 -11.89 1.10
CA TRP A 1025 16.36 -12.87 1.16
C TRP A 1025 16.47 -13.62 -0.17
N GLY A 1026 17.65 -13.62 -0.79
CA GLY A 1026 17.87 -14.34 -2.05
C GLY A 1026 19.31 -14.85 -2.21
N PRO A 1027 19.57 -15.87 -3.05
CA PRO A 1027 20.85 -16.57 -3.05
C PRO A 1027 22.10 -15.73 -3.40
N LEU A 1028 21.93 -14.58 -4.08
CA LEU A 1028 23.00 -13.63 -4.39
C LEU A 1028 23.23 -12.54 -3.32
N TYR A 1029 22.20 -12.18 -2.54
CA TYR A 1029 22.21 -11.02 -1.62
C TYR A 1029 21.81 -11.37 -0.18
N GLY A 1030 21.60 -12.65 0.11
CA GLY A 1030 21.15 -13.16 1.41
C GLY A 1030 22.27 -13.25 2.44
N TRP A 1031 21.84 -13.34 3.70
CA TRP A 1031 22.66 -13.49 4.89
C TRP A 1031 22.56 -14.91 5.47
N ASP A 1032 23.42 -15.25 6.43
CA ASP A 1032 23.29 -16.47 7.25
C ASP A 1032 22.26 -16.27 8.39
N LYS A 1033 21.68 -17.37 8.89
CA LYS A 1033 20.69 -17.34 9.98
C LYS A 1033 21.25 -16.58 11.21
N PRO A 1034 20.63 -15.45 11.63
CA PRO A 1034 21.12 -14.69 12.77
C PRO A 1034 21.11 -15.52 14.06
N LYS A 1035 22.09 -15.29 14.94
CA LYS A 1035 22.08 -15.80 16.31
C LYS A 1035 21.19 -14.90 17.18
N ALA A 1036 20.32 -15.51 17.98
CA ALA A 1036 19.58 -14.83 19.03
C ALA A 1036 20.38 -14.80 20.34
N LEU A 1037 20.06 -13.84 21.22
CA LEU A 1037 20.58 -13.78 22.58
C LEU A 1037 19.84 -14.79 23.48
N GLU A 1038 20.61 -15.57 24.26
CA GLU A 1038 20.10 -16.62 25.16
C GLU A 1038 20.59 -16.48 26.61
N SER A 1039 21.45 -15.50 26.88
CA SER A 1039 22.10 -15.27 28.18
C SER A 1039 21.26 -14.36 29.08
N TYR A 1040 21.27 -14.64 30.38
CA TYR A 1040 20.65 -13.80 31.43
C TYR A 1040 21.56 -12.62 31.80
N GLU A 1041 22.15 -11.96 30.80
CA GLU A 1041 23.07 -10.83 30.98
C GLU A 1041 22.31 -9.50 31.07
N VAL A 1042 22.85 -8.59 31.88
CA VAL A 1042 22.30 -7.24 32.08
C VAL A 1042 23.03 -6.26 31.16
N ILE A 1043 22.34 -5.76 30.14
CA ILE A 1043 22.92 -4.83 29.15
C ILE A 1043 22.70 -3.39 29.62
N ASP A 1044 23.75 -2.85 30.23
CA ASP A 1044 23.84 -1.51 30.83
C ASP A 1044 22.74 -1.12 31.84
N GLY A 1045 22.21 -2.12 32.55
CA GLY A 1045 21.13 -1.98 33.52
C GLY A 1045 19.86 -2.70 33.10
N HIS A 1046 19.66 -2.90 31.79
CA HIS A 1046 18.54 -3.63 31.22
C HIS A 1046 18.69 -5.15 31.45
N ALA A 1047 17.75 -5.74 32.18
CA ALA A 1047 17.70 -7.15 32.55
C ALA A 1047 16.74 -7.92 31.62
N ILE A 1048 17.26 -8.32 30.46
CA ILE A 1048 16.53 -8.83 29.29
C ILE A 1048 15.55 -10.01 29.55
N PHE A 1049 15.78 -10.77 30.62
CA PHE A 1049 14.94 -11.89 31.06
C PHE A 1049 14.56 -11.77 32.55
N GLY A 1050 14.27 -10.54 33.00
CA GLY A 1050 13.85 -10.20 34.36
C GLY A 1050 14.99 -9.82 35.32
N ALA A 1051 14.80 -8.71 36.03
CA ALA A 1051 15.70 -8.21 37.06
C ALA A 1051 15.64 -9.08 38.32
N ASN A 1052 16.81 -9.59 38.73
CA ASN A 1052 16.95 -10.44 39.93
C ASN A 1052 17.46 -9.67 41.16
N GLU A 1053 18.06 -8.49 40.98
CA GLU A 1053 18.51 -7.60 42.05
C GLU A 1053 18.54 -6.14 41.58
N TYR A 1054 18.39 -5.19 42.52
CA TYR A 1054 18.46 -3.75 42.26
C TYR A 1054 19.70 -3.15 42.94
N PRO A 1055 20.91 -3.27 42.36
CA PRO A 1055 22.17 -2.91 43.03
C PRO A 1055 22.30 -1.41 43.34
N HIS A 1056 21.53 -0.56 42.67
CA HIS A 1056 21.57 0.90 42.79
C HIS A 1056 20.41 1.50 43.62
N GLU A 1057 19.62 0.66 44.32
CA GLU A 1057 18.49 1.12 45.15
C GLU A 1057 18.88 2.23 46.15
N ILE A 1058 18.16 3.36 46.08
CA ILE A 1058 18.40 4.55 46.88
C ILE A 1058 17.88 4.33 48.30
N LYS A 1059 18.81 4.18 49.24
CA LYS A 1059 18.52 3.93 50.67
C LYS A 1059 18.26 5.27 51.39
N GLU A 1060 17.28 5.27 52.28
CA GLU A 1060 16.59 6.44 52.88
C GLU A 1060 17.46 7.55 53.50
N LYS A 1061 18.77 7.36 53.66
CA LYS A 1061 19.70 8.36 54.22
C LYS A 1061 20.26 9.35 53.20
N ASN A 1062 19.94 9.18 51.92
CA ASN A 1062 20.51 9.96 50.81
C ASN A 1062 19.43 10.74 50.00
N TYR A 1063 18.24 10.98 50.54
CA TYR A 1063 17.24 11.85 49.91
C TYR A 1063 17.40 13.29 50.45
N GLY A 1064 17.77 14.24 49.59
CA GLY A 1064 17.98 15.65 49.95
C GLY A 1064 18.90 16.41 49.00
#